data_AF-A0A936LAS2-F1
#
_entry.id   AF-A0A936LAS2-F1
#
_cell.length_a   1.000
_cell.length_b   1.000
_cell.length_c   1.000
_cell.angle_alpha   90.00
_cell.angle_beta   90.00
_cell.angle_gamma   90.00
#
_symmetry.space_group_name_H-M   'P 1'
#
loop_
_entity.id
_entity.type
_entity.pdbx_description
1 polymer ?
#
loop_
_entity_poly.entity_id
_entity_poly.type
_entity_poly.pdbx_seq_one_letter_code
_entity_poly.pdbx_strand_id
1 'polypeptide(L)'
;MFNPSDIAQLAQIHFGISAHASPLPGEIDLNFLLTASDGQRYTLKIANPNEPVANLEMQNAALIHLAAQNWDLEIPRLIPNLESENIAFIKDREGQTRYLRLLTWIPGRPLAKVNPHTPELLYNVGVMLGKLTQAFSSFQHPAAHRFLKWDPSQALWTKAEIFRISDPVRQELAAYFAELFEREAAPLLPQLRQSVTYGDANDYNILISEDPFKPHVPGVIDFGDMVFSHTVNELAIALAYAMMDKPDPLQAIIPMVEGFHPEFPLTETEIQALFPLLCARLLISVTCSAINLEEEPGNVYLQISDRPAWDLLRRLREIPPRLAWYAFRGACGLEPCPHKPRFAEWAEKNAIGLDQLAPHDLGAGDVTWLDLSVGSLDLGNHQNVLDAEKLHQRILEIMAEKNAAVALGNYDEIRPLYTSDGFTTTGNQGPQWRSVHIGLDVFMPAGTPVFAPLPGKIHSFANNLGDRDYGPTIILEHAVSPELTFYTLYGHLDEASIQDLEVGQPIKKGALLCRMGPMPINGNWSPHLHFQIILDMLGGKGDFPGVAFPHQRALWTSISPDPWLLLTGKPSPVNEPTSSQDLLDHRKKILPSNLSVSYRKPLQMVRGYGAYLYDVAGRRYLDTVNNVAHVGHEHPRVVRAGQRQMAVLNTNTRYLHPNIVAFSEALLATFPPPLEVVFLVNSGSEANELALRLAKTYTGQKDMLVVEVGYHGNTNACVEVSSYKFDGPGGKGAPPHTHVLPIPDAYRGLYRYSDPEAGPKFASHIQPVLNQLREEGKGPAAFLCESVISCGGQVVLPPGYLPAAYLMIRESGGVCIADEVQTGFGRAGAHFWAFEAQGVVPDIVTMGKPIGNGHPLAAVVTTRAIADAFHNGMEYFNTFGGNPVSCAIGLEVLHVIQDEHLQQNAQETGAYLTEGLKALQGQHPIIGDVRGPGLFLGFELVLDPISLEPATIQASYLANRMRELGVLMSTDGPYNNVLKIKPPMVFGKKEADFVLQMLERVLGEDGMN
;
A
#
# COMPACT_ATOMS: atom_id res chain seq x y z
N MET A 1 0.00 14.28 -49.63
CA MET A 1 -0.17 14.38 -48.18
C MET A 1 -0.67 15.79 -47.84
N PHE A 2 -1.78 15.90 -47.10
CA PHE A 2 -2.32 17.18 -46.63
C PHE A 2 -1.42 17.73 -45.52
N ASN A 3 -1.04 19.00 -45.60
CA ASN A 3 -0.33 19.68 -44.52
C ASN A 3 -1.32 20.48 -43.63
N PRO A 4 -0.91 20.96 -42.44
CA PRO A 4 -1.79 21.72 -41.56
C PRO A 4 -2.46 22.96 -42.19
N SER A 5 -1.79 23.64 -43.14
CA SER A 5 -2.39 24.77 -43.85
C SER A 5 -3.50 24.32 -44.80
N ASP A 6 -3.33 23.20 -45.49
CA ASP A 6 -4.36 22.61 -46.34
C ASP A 6 -5.60 22.26 -45.48
N ILE A 7 -5.38 21.71 -44.29
CA ILE A 7 -6.45 21.34 -43.35
C ILE A 7 -7.22 22.56 -42.83
N ALA A 8 -6.51 23.63 -42.43
CA ALA A 8 -7.15 24.87 -42.01
C ALA A 8 -8.02 25.48 -43.13
N GLN A 9 -7.55 25.40 -44.38
CA GLN A 9 -8.31 25.84 -45.54
C GLN A 9 -9.56 24.96 -45.76
N LEU A 10 -9.44 23.64 -45.66
CA LEU A 10 -10.58 22.72 -45.77
C LEU A 10 -11.62 22.97 -44.68
N ALA A 11 -11.20 23.24 -43.44
CA ALA A 11 -12.07 23.60 -42.33
C ALA A 11 -12.88 24.89 -42.63
N GLN A 12 -12.22 25.92 -43.17
CA GLN A 12 -12.89 27.16 -43.56
C GLN A 12 -13.87 26.97 -44.73
N ILE A 13 -13.48 26.19 -45.75
CA ILE A 13 -14.29 25.97 -46.96
C ILE A 13 -15.53 25.14 -46.65
N HIS A 14 -15.37 24.02 -45.94
CA HIS A 14 -16.47 23.06 -45.75
C HIS A 14 -17.29 23.32 -44.49
N PHE A 15 -16.70 23.91 -43.44
CA PHE A 15 -17.37 24.09 -42.14
C PHE A 15 -17.47 25.56 -41.71
N GLY A 16 -16.88 26.50 -42.44
CA GLY A 16 -16.87 27.92 -42.08
C GLY A 16 -16.00 28.26 -40.88
N ILE A 17 -15.13 27.34 -40.45
CA ILE A 17 -14.31 27.47 -39.24
C ILE A 17 -12.90 27.93 -39.60
N SER A 18 -12.53 29.12 -39.13
CA SER A 18 -11.13 29.57 -39.12
C SER A 18 -10.41 29.00 -37.91
N ALA A 19 -9.48 28.08 -38.15
CA ALA A 19 -8.75 27.37 -37.10
C ALA A 19 -7.27 27.14 -37.45
N HIS A 20 -6.46 26.97 -36.41
CA HIS A 20 -5.14 26.35 -36.53
C HIS A 20 -5.28 24.83 -36.47
N ALA A 21 -4.64 24.11 -37.38
CA ALA A 21 -4.64 22.66 -37.42
C ALA A 21 -3.31 22.08 -36.90
N SER A 22 -3.38 20.98 -36.14
CA SER A 22 -2.21 20.17 -35.79
C SER A 22 -2.51 18.68 -36.03
N PRO A 23 -1.55 17.90 -36.55
CA PRO A 23 -1.76 16.47 -36.78
C PRO A 23 -1.94 15.73 -35.45
N LEU A 24 -2.82 14.73 -35.47
CA LEU A 24 -3.01 13.75 -34.41
C LEU A 24 -2.55 12.37 -34.91
N PRO A 25 -2.17 11.44 -34.01
CA PRO A 25 -1.85 10.08 -34.39
C PRO A 25 -2.99 9.38 -35.14
N GLY A 26 -2.65 8.47 -36.06
CA GLY A 26 -3.59 7.65 -36.82
C GLY A 26 -2.86 6.61 -37.66
N GLU A 27 -3.39 5.38 -37.74
CA GLU A 27 -2.80 4.27 -38.51
C GLU A 27 -3.19 4.36 -40.00
N ILE A 28 -4.49 4.54 -40.29
CA ILE A 28 -5.06 4.46 -41.64
C ILE A 28 -5.62 5.82 -42.11
N ASP A 29 -6.34 6.51 -41.22
CA ASP A 29 -6.96 7.81 -41.47
C ASP A 29 -6.07 8.97 -41.01
N LEU A 30 -6.20 10.13 -41.66
CA LEU A 30 -5.50 11.34 -41.24
C LEU A 30 -6.38 12.12 -40.25
N ASN A 31 -5.89 12.28 -39.03
CA ASN A 31 -6.58 12.96 -37.94
C ASN A 31 -5.90 14.31 -37.64
N PHE A 32 -6.69 15.36 -37.42
CA PHE A 32 -6.19 16.68 -37.06
C PHE A 32 -7.01 17.30 -35.93
N LEU A 33 -6.33 17.91 -34.96
CA LEU A 33 -6.94 18.81 -33.99
C LEU A 33 -7.05 20.19 -34.64
N LEU A 34 -8.27 20.74 -34.66
CA LEU A 34 -8.52 22.13 -35.01
C LEU A 34 -8.75 22.94 -33.74
N THR A 35 -8.06 24.07 -33.61
CA THR A 35 -8.33 25.08 -32.60
C THR A 35 -8.85 26.33 -33.29
N ALA A 36 -10.15 26.60 -33.15
CA ALA A 36 -10.81 27.76 -33.71
C ALA A 36 -10.37 29.06 -33.02
N SER A 37 -10.61 30.21 -33.67
CA SER A 37 -10.23 31.52 -33.15
C SER A 37 -10.90 31.91 -31.83
N ASP A 38 -12.04 31.30 -31.51
CA ASP A 38 -12.76 31.47 -30.24
C ASP A 38 -12.31 30.48 -29.14
N GLY A 39 -11.30 29.64 -29.43
CA GLY A 39 -10.77 28.63 -28.53
C GLY A 39 -11.50 27.29 -28.56
N GLN A 40 -12.59 27.15 -29.32
CA GLN A 40 -13.25 25.86 -29.48
C GLN A 40 -12.37 24.87 -30.24
N ARG A 41 -12.45 23.60 -29.84
CA ARG A 41 -11.63 22.53 -30.41
C ARG A 41 -12.49 21.50 -31.14
N TYR A 42 -11.94 20.97 -32.23
CA TYR A 42 -12.58 19.96 -33.07
C TYR A 42 -11.59 18.92 -33.54
N THR A 43 -12.08 17.74 -33.88
CA THR A 43 -11.31 16.70 -34.58
C THR A 43 -11.78 16.63 -36.02
N LEU A 44 -10.89 16.97 -36.95
CA LEU A 44 -11.12 16.82 -38.38
C LEU A 44 -10.48 15.50 -38.84
N LYS A 45 -11.28 14.62 -39.42
CA LYS A 45 -10.86 13.33 -39.96
C LYS A 45 -10.93 13.31 -41.48
N ILE A 46 -9.86 12.86 -42.14
CA ILE A 46 -9.84 12.56 -43.58
C ILE A 46 -9.64 11.05 -43.74
N ALA A 47 -10.68 10.39 -44.24
CA ALA A 47 -10.68 8.95 -44.44
C ALA A 47 -9.72 8.51 -45.54
N ASN A 48 -9.15 7.32 -45.39
CA ASN A 48 -8.35 6.65 -46.41
C ASN A 48 -9.08 6.53 -47.76
N PRO A 49 -8.38 6.57 -48.92
CA PRO A 49 -8.98 6.40 -50.25
C PRO A 49 -9.91 5.19 -50.37
N ASN A 50 -9.51 4.10 -49.73
CA ASN A 50 -10.12 2.80 -49.90
C ASN A 50 -11.21 2.56 -48.84
N GLU A 51 -11.45 3.52 -47.94
CA GLU A 51 -12.46 3.37 -46.88
C GLU A 51 -13.87 3.40 -47.49
N PRO A 52 -14.67 2.33 -47.33
CA PRO A 52 -16.04 2.32 -47.81
C PRO A 52 -16.90 3.39 -47.11
N VAL A 53 -17.64 4.19 -47.87
CA VAL A 53 -18.55 5.22 -47.33
C VAL A 53 -19.53 4.64 -46.32
N ALA A 54 -20.03 3.43 -46.55
CA ALA A 54 -20.97 2.76 -45.65
C ALA A 54 -20.41 2.56 -44.23
N ASN A 55 -19.09 2.45 -44.06
CA ASN A 55 -18.45 2.37 -42.74
C ASN A 55 -18.47 3.74 -42.05
N LEU A 56 -18.21 4.82 -42.79
CA LEU A 56 -18.29 6.18 -42.27
C LEU A 56 -19.73 6.58 -41.90
N GLU A 57 -20.71 6.13 -42.69
CA GLU A 57 -22.14 6.27 -42.40
C GLU A 57 -22.54 5.53 -41.12
N MET A 58 -22.05 4.29 -40.94
CA MET A 58 -22.24 3.54 -39.69
C MET A 58 -21.69 4.28 -38.48
N GLN A 59 -20.45 4.77 -38.57
CA GLN A 59 -19.84 5.55 -37.50
C GLN A 59 -20.66 6.81 -37.19
N ASN A 60 -21.13 7.53 -38.21
CA ASN A 60 -21.98 8.70 -38.02
C ASN A 60 -23.30 8.33 -37.32
N ALA A 61 -23.96 7.26 -37.78
CA ALA A 61 -25.20 6.78 -37.19
C ALA A 61 -25.02 6.36 -35.73
N ALA A 62 -23.88 5.75 -35.40
CA ALA A 62 -23.52 5.38 -34.03
C ALA A 62 -23.39 6.61 -33.11
N LEU A 63 -22.65 7.65 -33.55
CA LEU A 63 -22.50 8.88 -32.79
C LEU A 63 -23.84 9.59 -32.58
N ILE A 64 -24.71 9.60 -33.59
CA ILE A 64 -26.06 10.16 -33.49
C ILE A 64 -26.91 9.35 -32.50
N HIS A 65 -26.84 8.03 -32.56
CA HIS A 65 -27.54 7.13 -31.64
C HIS A 65 -27.12 7.36 -30.18
N LEU A 66 -25.81 7.46 -29.93
CA LEU A 66 -25.26 7.76 -28.59
C LEU A 66 -25.67 9.16 -28.10
N ALA A 67 -25.70 10.16 -29.00
CA ALA A 67 -26.11 11.52 -28.64
C ALA A 67 -27.62 11.69 -28.41
N ALA A 68 -28.45 10.79 -28.93
CA ALA A 68 -29.91 10.88 -28.84
C ALA A 68 -30.46 10.57 -27.44
N GLN A 69 -29.67 9.93 -26.57
CA GLN A 69 -30.07 9.49 -25.24
C GLN A 69 -29.03 9.96 -24.21
N ASN A 70 -29.47 10.19 -22.97
CA ASN A 70 -28.56 10.60 -21.90
C ASN A 70 -27.92 9.39 -21.22
N TRP A 71 -26.77 8.96 -21.74
CA TRP A 71 -25.99 7.84 -21.18
C TRP A 71 -24.93 8.26 -20.17
N ASP A 72 -24.82 9.56 -19.85
CA ASP A 72 -23.73 10.09 -19.03
C ASP A 72 -22.34 9.75 -19.63
N LEU A 73 -22.26 9.85 -20.96
CA LEU A 73 -21.05 9.63 -21.77
C LEU A 73 -20.75 10.89 -22.59
N GLU A 74 -19.51 11.37 -22.53
CA GLU A 74 -18.99 12.45 -23.37
C GLU A 74 -18.37 11.86 -24.64
N ILE A 75 -19.22 11.64 -25.65
CA ILE A 75 -18.84 11.07 -26.95
C ILE A 75 -18.75 12.18 -28.02
N PRO A 76 -17.81 12.11 -28.99
CA PRO A 76 -17.72 13.09 -30.07
C PRO A 76 -19.05 13.26 -30.83
N ARG A 77 -19.42 14.50 -31.14
CA ARG A 77 -20.63 14.83 -31.90
C ARG A 77 -20.27 15.31 -33.29
N LEU A 78 -21.11 14.97 -34.27
CA LEU A 78 -20.93 15.42 -35.65
C LEU A 78 -21.21 16.91 -35.79
N ILE A 79 -20.36 17.58 -36.56
CA ILE A 79 -20.59 18.94 -37.03
C ILE A 79 -20.89 18.86 -38.53
N PRO A 80 -22.14 19.16 -38.96
CA PRO A 80 -22.48 19.21 -40.38
C PRO A 80 -21.66 20.27 -41.12
N ASN A 81 -21.38 20.02 -42.39
CA ASN A 81 -20.77 21.00 -43.29
C ASN A 81 -21.76 22.15 -43.59
N LEU A 82 -21.31 23.17 -44.32
CA LEU A 82 -22.15 24.31 -44.71
C LEU A 82 -23.36 23.93 -45.60
N GLU A 83 -23.35 22.74 -46.19
CA GLU A 83 -24.45 22.16 -46.98
C GLU A 83 -25.35 21.24 -46.15
N SER A 84 -25.15 21.19 -44.83
CA SER A 84 -25.88 20.31 -43.86
C SER A 84 -25.65 18.81 -44.04
N GLU A 85 -24.53 18.42 -44.66
CA GLU A 85 -24.11 17.02 -44.81
C GLU A 85 -23.08 16.65 -43.73
N ASN A 86 -23.11 15.40 -43.26
CA ASN A 86 -22.17 14.90 -42.24
C ASN A 86 -20.88 14.30 -42.82
N ILE A 87 -20.77 14.19 -44.15
CA ILE A 87 -19.59 13.70 -44.86
C ILE A 87 -19.39 14.59 -46.09
N ALA A 88 -18.26 15.30 -46.16
CA ALA A 88 -17.89 16.10 -47.31
C ALA A 88 -16.94 15.33 -48.24
N PHE A 89 -17.04 15.59 -49.54
CA PHE A 89 -16.21 14.95 -50.56
C PHE A 89 -15.08 15.89 -50.98
N ILE A 90 -13.83 15.42 -50.89
CA ILE A 90 -12.67 16.20 -51.34
C ILE A 90 -11.83 15.38 -52.32
N LYS A 91 -11.03 16.08 -53.12
CA LYS A 91 -10.00 15.49 -53.97
C LYS A 91 -8.65 15.72 -53.34
N ASP A 92 -7.87 14.66 -53.19
CA ASP A 92 -6.48 14.80 -52.78
C ASP A 92 -5.60 15.32 -53.94
N ARG A 93 -4.32 15.52 -53.66
CA ARG A 93 -3.34 16.02 -54.65
C ARG A 93 -3.11 15.05 -55.83
N GLU A 94 -3.55 13.80 -55.70
CA GLU A 94 -3.46 12.76 -56.73
C GLU A 94 -4.79 12.58 -57.49
N GLY A 95 -5.81 13.37 -57.17
CA GLY A 95 -7.14 13.31 -57.79
C GLY A 95 -8.04 12.18 -57.26
N GLN A 96 -7.60 11.46 -56.23
CA GLN A 96 -8.40 10.44 -55.56
C GLN A 96 -9.47 11.09 -54.70
N THR A 97 -10.66 10.49 -54.63
CA THR A 97 -11.70 10.94 -53.71
C THR A 97 -11.30 10.57 -52.28
N ARG A 98 -11.52 11.49 -51.34
CA ARG A 98 -11.38 11.28 -49.89
C ARG A 98 -12.64 11.82 -49.20
N TYR A 99 -12.93 11.29 -48.03
CA TYR A 99 -14.07 11.70 -47.22
C TYR A 99 -13.62 12.52 -46.01
N LEU A 100 -14.24 13.67 -45.82
CA LEU A 100 -13.91 14.64 -44.79
C LEU A 100 -15.05 14.72 -43.77
N ARG A 101 -14.73 14.59 -42.47
CA ARG A 101 -15.67 14.66 -41.36
C ARG A 101 -15.14 15.58 -40.26
N LEU A 102 -16.04 16.26 -39.54
CA LEU A 102 -15.70 17.11 -38.41
C LEU A 102 -16.49 16.68 -37.17
N LEU A 103 -15.77 16.51 -36.06
CA LEU A 103 -16.31 16.08 -34.77
C LEU A 103 -15.97 17.09 -33.67
N THR A 104 -16.81 17.19 -32.64
CA THR A 104 -16.47 17.94 -31.41
C THR A 104 -15.29 17.30 -30.69
N TRP A 105 -14.45 18.13 -30.07
CA TRP A 105 -13.36 17.65 -29.21
C TRP A 105 -13.85 17.23 -27.82
N ILE A 106 -13.34 16.10 -27.32
CA ILE A 106 -13.53 15.67 -25.93
C ILE A 106 -12.23 15.97 -25.17
N PRO A 107 -12.25 16.85 -24.15
CA PRO A 107 -11.08 17.11 -23.31
C PRO A 107 -10.67 15.86 -22.53
N GLY A 108 -9.38 15.60 -22.45
CA GLY A 108 -8.85 14.48 -21.68
C GLY A 108 -7.57 13.92 -22.28
N ARG A 109 -6.99 13.01 -21.52
CA ARG A 109 -5.78 12.29 -21.82
C ARG A 109 -6.08 10.80 -21.99
N PRO A 110 -5.43 10.11 -22.93
CA PRO A 110 -5.62 8.66 -23.08
C PRO A 110 -5.23 7.90 -21.82
N LEU A 111 -5.96 6.83 -21.49
CA LEU A 111 -5.67 5.94 -20.35
C LEU A 111 -4.21 5.44 -20.35
N ALA A 112 -3.65 5.16 -21.53
CA ALA A 112 -2.24 4.77 -21.72
C ALA A 112 -1.22 5.78 -21.15
N LYS A 113 -1.62 7.05 -21.02
CA LYS A 113 -0.80 8.15 -20.50
C LYS A 113 -1.14 8.54 -19.06
N VAL A 114 -1.97 7.76 -18.38
CA VAL A 114 -2.35 7.97 -16.98
C VAL A 114 -1.50 7.10 -16.06
N ASN A 115 -0.89 7.72 -15.07
CA ASN A 115 -0.11 7.06 -14.04
C ASN A 115 -0.46 7.61 -12.64
N PRO A 116 -0.95 6.78 -11.69
CA PRO A 116 -1.17 5.34 -11.79
C PRO A 116 -2.58 4.98 -12.29
N HIS A 117 -2.73 3.73 -12.77
CA HIS A 117 -4.06 3.13 -12.90
C HIS A 117 -4.52 2.59 -11.54
N THR A 118 -5.31 3.38 -10.81
CA THR A 118 -5.87 2.96 -9.52
C THR A 118 -7.04 1.98 -9.72
N PRO A 119 -7.34 1.11 -8.73
CA PRO A 119 -8.52 0.25 -8.80
C PRO A 119 -9.83 1.02 -9.02
N GLU A 120 -9.97 2.20 -8.41
CA GLU A 120 -11.12 3.08 -8.57
C GLU A 120 -11.24 3.61 -10.00
N LEU A 121 -10.13 4.00 -10.62
CA LEU A 121 -10.12 4.42 -12.03
C LEU A 121 -10.55 3.27 -12.95
N LEU A 122 -9.99 2.07 -12.77
CA LEU A 122 -10.31 0.90 -13.61
C LEU A 122 -11.75 0.42 -13.40
N TYR A 123 -12.31 0.55 -12.19
CA TYR A 123 -13.74 0.35 -11.93
C TYR A 123 -14.59 1.32 -12.74
N ASN A 124 -14.25 2.61 -12.73
CA ASN A 124 -14.99 3.63 -13.49
C ASN A 124 -14.88 3.42 -15.01
N VAL A 125 -13.75 2.89 -15.50
CA VAL A 125 -13.62 2.44 -16.90
C VAL A 125 -14.60 1.31 -17.20
N GLY A 126 -14.73 0.33 -16.28
CA GLY A 126 -15.71 -0.75 -16.37
C GLY A 126 -17.15 -0.24 -16.45
N VAL A 127 -17.52 0.70 -15.57
CA VAL A 127 -18.84 1.36 -15.57
C VAL A 127 -19.11 2.05 -16.91
N MET A 128 -18.15 2.84 -17.40
CA MET A 128 -18.27 3.53 -18.69
C MET A 128 -18.49 2.55 -19.84
N LEU A 129 -17.72 1.45 -19.89
CA LEU A 129 -17.84 0.42 -20.93
C LEU A 129 -19.16 -0.35 -20.85
N GLY A 130 -19.66 -0.63 -19.64
CA GLY A 130 -20.96 -1.27 -19.46
C GLY A 130 -22.10 -0.39 -19.98
N LYS A 131 -22.06 0.92 -19.65
CA LYS A 131 -23.00 1.92 -20.21
C LYS A 131 -22.92 2.01 -21.73
N LEU A 132 -21.71 2.05 -22.30
CA LEU A 132 -21.49 2.08 -23.74
C LEU A 132 -22.06 0.83 -24.43
N THR A 133 -21.80 -0.35 -23.85
CA THR A 133 -22.31 -1.64 -24.33
C THR A 133 -23.84 -1.67 -24.32
N GLN A 134 -24.44 -1.22 -23.21
CA GLN A 134 -25.90 -1.10 -23.09
C GLN A 134 -26.47 -0.12 -24.12
N ALA A 135 -25.79 1.00 -24.38
CA ALA A 135 -26.21 1.97 -25.38
C ALA A 135 -26.23 1.39 -26.81
N PHE A 136 -25.28 0.51 -27.13
CA PHE A 136 -25.22 -0.17 -28.43
C PHE A 136 -26.14 -1.38 -28.56
N SER A 137 -26.71 -1.90 -27.47
CA SER A 137 -27.54 -3.12 -27.49
C SER A 137 -28.71 -3.07 -28.49
N SER A 138 -29.26 -1.88 -28.76
CA SER A 138 -30.35 -1.67 -29.72
C SER A 138 -29.91 -1.09 -31.07
N PHE A 139 -28.62 -0.78 -31.25
CA PHE A 139 -28.10 -0.19 -32.48
C PHE A 139 -27.88 -1.26 -33.54
N GLN A 140 -28.26 -0.95 -34.79
CA GLN A 140 -28.16 -1.86 -35.93
C GLN A 140 -27.72 -1.08 -37.16
N HIS A 141 -26.80 -1.64 -37.94
CA HIS A 141 -26.39 -1.06 -39.21
C HIS A 141 -25.86 -2.14 -40.17
N PRO A 142 -26.26 -2.19 -41.45
CA PRO A 142 -25.81 -3.22 -42.39
C PRO A 142 -24.29 -3.32 -42.53
N ALA A 143 -23.59 -2.18 -42.53
CA ALA A 143 -22.12 -2.14 -42.63
C ALA A 143 -21.38 -2.76 -41.43
N ALA A 144 -22.07 -2.97 -40.30
CA ALA A 144 -21.47 -3.64 -39.14
C ALA A 144 -21.19 -5.12 -39.40
N HIS A 145 -21.91 -5.75 -40.34
CA HIS A 145 -21.74 -7.15 -40.71
C HIS A 145 -20.57 -7.31 -41.70
N ARG A 146 -19.35 -7.13 -41.20
CA ARG A 146 -18.10 -7.22 -41.95
C ARG A 146 -17.08 -8.08 -41.23
N PHE A 147 -16.10 -8.60 -41.96
CA PHE A 147 -14.89 -9.17 -41.35
C PHE A 147 -14.06 -8.03 -40.78
N LEU A 148 -13.58 -8.18 -39.55
CA LEU A 148 -12.66 -7.25 -38.92
C LEU A 148 -11.53 -8.06 -38.28
N LYS A 149 -10.29 -7.87 -38.75
CA LYS A 149 -9.11 -8.61 -38.26
C LYS A 149 -8.91 -8.48 -36.74
N TRP A 150 -9.37 -7.37 -36.18
CA TRP A 150 -9.27 -6.95 -34.80
C TRP A 150 -10.31 -7.57 -33.85
N ASP A 151 -11.31 -8.27 -34.39
CA ASP A 151 -12.37 -8.93 -33.61
C ASP A 151 -11.85 -10.20 -32.91
N PRO A 152 -11.83 -10.25 -31.56
CA PRO A 152 -11.38 -11.43 -30.82
C PRO A 152 -12.12 -12.72 -31.16
N SER A 153 -13.41 -12.63 -31.52
CA SER A 153 -14.21 -13.80 -31.90
C SER A 153 -13.79 -14.42 -33.24
N GLN A 154 -12.99 -13.71 -34.04
CA GLN A 154 -12.52 -14.14 -35.36
C GLN A 154 -11.03 -14.51 -35.35
N ALA A 155 -10.41 -14.64 -34.18
CA ALA A 155 -8.95 -14.78 -34.03
C ALA A 155 -8.31 -16.01 -34.71
N LEU A 156 -9.07 -16.98 -35.21
CA LEU A 156 -8.51 -18.20 -35.84
C LEU A 156 -7.68 -17.92 -37.09
N TRP A 157 -7.88 -16.78 -37.77
CA TRP A 157 -7.04 -16.40 -38.91
C TRP A 157 -5.55 -16.29 -38.51
N THR A 158 -5.26 -15.93 -37.25
CA THR A 158 -3.89 -15.76 -36.76
C THR A 158 -3.07 -17.04 -36.86
N LYS A 159 -3.69 -18.22 -36.73
CA LYS A 159 -3.01 -19.53 -36.84
C LYS A 159 -2.25 -19.67 -38.16
N ALA A 160 -2.82 -19.17 -39.25
CA ALA A 160 -2.21 -19.25 -40.56
C ALA A 160 -0.97 -18.36 -40.68
N GLU A 161 -0.79 -17.37 -39.79
CA GLU A 161 0.25 -16.33 -39.87
C GLU A 161 1.31 -16.44 -38.75
N ILE A 162 1.11 -17.31 -37.74
CA ILE A 162 2.07 -17.54 -36.63
C ILE A 162 3.49 -17.88 -37.15
N PHE A 163 3.61 -18.49 -38.33
CA PHE A 163 4.91 -18.81 -38.95
C PHE A 163 5.78 -17.57 -39.22
N ARG A 164 5.19 -16.37 -39.32
CA ARG A 164 5.89 -15.10 -39.54
C ARG A 164 6.56 -14.56 -38.28
N ILE A 165 6.22 -15.09 -37.10
CA ILE A 165 6.86 -14.75 -35.83
C ILE A 165 8.22 -15.44 -35.81
N SER A 166 9.29 -14.65 -35.92
CA SER A 166 10.66 -15.16 -36.13
C SER A 166 11.30 -15.77 -34.88
N ASP A 167 10.88 -15.37 -33.69
CA ASP A 167 11.36 -15.91 -32.42
C ASP A 167 10.61 -17.22 -32.07
N PRO A 168 11.31 -18.36 -31.91
CA PRO A 168 10.67 -19.65 -31.66
C PRO A 168 9.88 -19.73 -30.34
N VAL A 169 10.32 -19.01 -29.29
CA VAL A 169 9.64 -19.00 -28.00
C VAL A 169 8.35 -18.19 -28.09
N ARG A 170 8.39 -17.04 -28.77
CA ARG A 170 7.19 -16.23 -29.06
C ARG A 170 6.22 -16.97 -29.97
N GLN A 171 6.73 -17.72 -30.94
CA GLN A 171 5.93 -18.54 -31.84
C GLN A 171 5.20 -19.67 -31.09
N GLU A 172 5.88 -20.40 -30.21
CA GLU A 172 5.26 -21.42 -29.34
C GLU A 172 4.19 -20.80 -28.44
N LEU A 173 4.48 -19.63 -27.85
CA LEU A 173 3.54 -18.92 -27.01
C LEU A 173 2.29 -18.49 -27.77
N ALA A 174 2.43 -17.96 -28.98
CA ALA A 174 1.31 -17.61 -29.84
C ALA A 174 0.47 -18.84 -30.22
N ALA A 175 1.12 -19.96 -30.54
CA ALA A 175 0.45 -21.22 -30.85
C ALA A 175 -0.38 -21.72 -29.65
N TYR A 176 0.18 -21.66 -28.43
CA TYR A 176 -0.55 -21.99 -27.20
C TYR A 176 -1.83 -21.17 -27.05
N PHE A 177 -1.80 -19.85 -27.28
CA PHE A 177 -2.99 -19.01 -27.14
C PHE A 177 -4.00 -19.21 -28.27
N ALA A 178 -3.55 -19.56 -29.47
CA ALA A 178 -4.44 -19.96 -30.56
C ALA A 178 -5.18 -21.27 -30.24
N GLU A 179 -4.48 -22.24 -29.65
CA GLU A 179 -5.06 -23.50 -29.16
C GLU A 179 -5.99 -23.27 -27.97
N LEU A 180 -5.64 -22.35 -27.06
CA LEU A 180 -6.49 -21.96 -25.93
C LEU A 180 -7.82 -21.40 -26.43
N PHE A 181 -7.79 -20.48 -27.41
CA PHE A 181 -9.01 -19.94 -28.01
C PHE A 181 -9.87 -21.04 -28.63
N GLU A 182 -9.28 -21.93 -29.42
CA GLU A 182 -10.01 -23.02 -30.09
C GLU A 182 -10.62 -24.02 -29.10
N ARG A 183 -9.94 -24.30 -27.99
CA ARG A 183 -10.41 -25.22 -26.96
C ARG A 183 -11.46 -24.61 -26.04
N GLU A 184 -11.28 -23.36 -25.63
CA GLU A 184 -12.07 -22.76 -24.53
C GLU A 184 -13.08 -21.71 -25.01
N ALA A 185 -12.74 -20.86 -26.00
CA ALA A 185 -13.65 -19.81 -26.48
C ALA A 185 -14.55 -20.27 -27.63
N ALA A 186 -13.98 -20.89 -28.67
CA ALA A 186 -14.68 -21.25 -29.89
C ALA A 186 -15.96 -22.10 -29.66
N PRO A 187 -15.97 -23.09 -28.74
CA PRO A 187 -17.17 -23.88 -28.44
C PRO A 187 -18.28 -23.07 -27.74
N LEU A 188 -17.93 -21.96 -27.08
CA LEU A 188 -18.87 -21.12 -26.35
C LEU A 188 -19.52 -20.05 -27.23
N LEU A 189 -18.85 -19.61 -28.30
CA LEU A 189 -19.31 -18.55 -29.21
C LEU A 189 -20.79 -18.69 -29.66
N PRO A 190 -21.32 -19.87 -30.01
CA PRO A 190 -22.72 -20.00 -30.43
C PRO A 190 -23.75 -19.66 -29.33
N GLN A 191 -23.32 -19.62 -28.07
CA GLN A 191 -24.16 -19.36 -26.89
C GLN A 191 -24.05 -17.91 -26.39
N LEU A 192 -23.09 -17.14 -26.90
CA LEU A 192 -22.83 -15.77 -26.46
C LEU A 192 -23.76 -14.78 -27.18
N ARG A 193 -24.12 -13.69 -26.51
CA ARG A 193 -24.92 -12.61 -27.13
C ARG A 193 -24.10 -11.89 -28.19
N GLN A 194 -24.80 -11.38 -29.21
CA GLN A 194 -24.20 -10.59 -30.27
C GLN A 194 -24.91 -9.26 -30.43
N SER A 195 -24.16 -8.22 -30.73
CA SER A 195 -24.63 -6.88 -31.02
C SER A 195 -23.64 -6.16 -31.92
N VAL A 196 -23.99 -4.97 -32.41
CA VAL A 196 -22.95 -4.06 -32.88
C VAL A 196 -22.13 -3.63 -31.66
N THR A 197 -20.81 -3.75 -31.75
CA THR A 197 -19.85 -3.32 -30.73
C THR A 197 -19.08 -2.10 -31.22
N TYR A 198 -18.70 -1.21 -30.31
CA TYR A 198 -17.66 -0.20 -30.48
C TYR A 198 -16.34 -0.84 -30.89
N GLY A 199 -15.92 -1.92 -30.22
CA GLY A 199 -14.91 -2.84 -30.73
C GLY A 199 -13.46 -2.37 -30.64
N ASP A 200 -13.19 -1.23 -30.00
CA ASP A 200 -11.83 -0.68 -29.91
C ASP A 200 -11.54 0.06 -28.59
N ALA A 201 -11.94 -0.55 -27.49
CA ALA A 201 -11.69 -0.05 -26.13
C ALA A 201 -10.23 -0.25 -25.69
N ASN A 202 -9.27 0.12 -26.53
CA ASN A 202 -7.86 0.14 -26.17
C ASN A 202 -7.52 1.36 -25.29
N ASP A 203 -6.38 1.32 -24.62
CA ASP A 203 -5.93 2.33 -23.67
C ASP A 203 -5.61 3.70 -24.31
N TYR A 204 -5.45 3.79 -25.63
CA TYR A 204 -5.32 5.07 -26.34
C TYR A 204 -6.67 5.72 -26.69
N ASN A 205 -7.74 4.93 -26.76
CA ASN A 205 -9.08 5.39 -27.16
C ASN A 205 -10.05 5.59 -26.00
N ILE A 206 -9.68 5.15 -24.79
CA ILE A 206 -10.37 5.52 -23.55
C ILE A 206 -9.79 6.82 -23.04
N LEU A 207 -10.62 7.86 -22.89
CA LEU A 207 -10.20 9.14 -22.35
C LEU A 207 -10.39 9.20 -20.84
N ILE A 208 -9.47 9.88 -20.16
CA ILE A 208 -9.49 10.22 -18.75
C ILE A 208 -9.42 11.74 -18.61
N SER A 209 -10.13 12.31 -17.65
CA SER A 209 -10.09 13.74 -17.40
C SER A 209 -8.71 14.26 -17.01
N GLU A 210 -8.49 15.57 -17.19
CA GLU A 210 -7.21 16.23 -16.89
C GLU A 210 -6.90 16.32 -15.38
N ASP A 211 -7.90 16.23 -14.49
CA ASP A 211 -7.66 16.25 -13.03
C ASP A 211 -6.89 14.99 -12.59
N PRO A 212 -5.64 15.10 -12.11
CA PRO A 212 -4.83 13.95 -11.72
C PRO A 212 -5.20 13.40 -10.34
N PHE A 213 -5.91 14.16 -9.50
CA PHE A 213 -6.27 13.75 -8.13
C PHE A 213 -7.63 13.08 -8.06
N LYS A 214 -8.55 13.43 -8.98
CA LYS A 214 -9.89 12.86 -9.10
C LYS A 214 -10.25 12.60 -10.56
N PRO A 215 -9.55 11.68 -11.23
CA PRO A 215 -9.83 11.39 -12.63
C PRO A 215 -11.23 10.76 -12.78
N HIS A 216 -12.02 11.29 -13.70
CA HIS A 216 -13.22 10.62 -14.22
C HIS A 216 -12.97 10.11 -15.65
N VAL A 217 -13.88 9.28 -16.16
CA VAL A 217 -13.78 8.62 -17.46
C VAL A 217 -14.88 9.18 -18.38
N PRO A 218 -14.62 10.23 -19.18
CA PRO A 218 -15.65 10.89 -19.99
C PRO A 218 -16.27 9.94 -21.02
N GLY A 219 -15.47 9.08 -21.66
CA GLY A 219 -15.93 8.17 -22.70
C GLY A 219 -14.81 7.65 -23.59
N VAL A 220 -15.19 7.28 -24.81
CA VAL A 220 -14.29 6.73 -25.84
C VAL A 220 -14.26 7.62 -27.09
N ILE A 221 -13.19 7.49 -27.86
CA ILE A 221 -13.02 8.11 -29.17
C ILE A 221 -12.70 7.06 -30.22
N ASP A 222 -12.85 7.41 -31.50
CA ASP A 222 -12.51 6.55 -32.64
C ASP A 222 -13.38 5.31 -32.87
N PHE A 223 -14.45 5.47 -33.66
CA PHE A 223 -15.43 4.42 -33.94
C PHE A 223 -15.08 3.59 -35.19
N GLY A 224 -13.80 3.60 -35.62
CA GLY A 224 -13.34 2.95 -36.86
C GLY A 224 -13.60 1.44 -36.92
N ASP A 225 -13.51 0.78 -35.77
CA ASP A 225 -13.48 -0.68 -35.61
C ASP A 225 -14.83 -1.26 -35.17
N MET A 226 -15.91 -0.49 -35.35
CA MET A 226 -17.24 -1.00 -35.10
C MET A 226 -17.57 -2.22 -35.96
N VAL A 227 -18.16 -3.25 -35.35
CA VAL A 227 -18.50 -4.51 -36.01
C VAL A 227 -19.65 -5.20 -35.29
N PHE A 228 -20.46 -5.98 -36.00
CA PHE A 228 -21.42 -6.88 -35.38
C PHE A 228 -20.70 -8.15 -34.92
N SER A 229 -20.52 -8.30 -33.61
CA SER A 229 -19.78 -9.41 -33.01
C SER A 229 -20.37 -9.82 -31.66
N HIS A 230 -19.71 -10.73 -30.94
CA HIS A 230 -20.07 -11.12 -29.59
C HIS A 230 -19.88 -9.96 -28.62
N THR A 231 -20.95 -9.59 -27.94
CA THR A 231 -21.02 -8.35 -27.14
C THR A 231 -19.96 -8.30 -26.02
N VAL A 232 -19.58 -9.46 -25.47
CA VAL A 232 -18.53 -9.58 -24.44
C VAL A 232 -17.15 -9.10 -24.91
N ASN A 233 -16.91 -9.00 -26.23
CA ASN A 233 -15.63 -8.54 -26.77
C ASN A 233 -15.32 -7.08 -26.39
N GLU A 234 -16.32 -6.24 -26.12
CA GLU A 234 -16.12 -4.87 -25.62
C GLU A 234 -15.25 -4.86 -24.36
N LEU A 235 -15.64 -5.70 -23.39
CA LEU A 235 -14.91 -5.86 -22.15
C LEU A 235 -13.59 -6.59 -22.39
N ALA A 236 -13.58 -7.69 -23.14
CA ALA A 236 -12.36 -8.47 -23.40
C ALA A 236 -11.22 -7.62 -23.99
N ILE A 237 -11.54 -6.70 -24.89
CA ILE A 237 -10.58 -5.77 -25.50
C ILE A 237 -10.02 -4.83 -24.44
N ALA A 238 -10.85 -4.17 -23.65
CA ALA A 238 -10.38 -3.25 -22.61
C ALA A 238 -9.50 -3.91 -21.55
N LEU A 239 -9.88 -5.13 -21.12
CA LEU A 239 -9.09 -5.89 -20.16
C LEU A 239 -7.69 -6.21 -20.70
N ALA A 240 -7.57 -6.58 -21.98
CA ALA A 240 -6.27 -6.91 -22.60
C ALA A 240 -5.25 -5.76 -22.49
N TYR A 241 -5.68 -4.52 -22.69
CA TYR A 241 -4.81 -3.34 -22.58
C TYR A 241 -4.58 -2.90 -21.12
N ALA A 242 -5.60 -2.97 -20.27
CA ALA A 242 -5.47 -2.60 -18.84
C ALA A 242 -4.49 -3.50 -18.05
N MET A 243 -4.24 -4.71 -18.54
CA MET A 243 -3.28 -5.67 -17.98
C MET A 243 -1.81 -5.36 -18.29
N MET A 244 -1.53 -4.52 -19.30
CA MET A 244 -0.15 -4.25 -19.72
C MET A 244 0.64 -3.55 -18.62
N ASP A 245 1.90 -3.95 -18.47
CA ASP A 245 2.86 -3.42 -17.47
C ASP A 245 2.40 -3.50 -16.01
N LYS A 246 1.43 -4.40 -15.70
CA LYS A 246 0.97 -4.64 -14.32
C LYS A 246 1.77 -5.77 -13.65
N PRO A 247 2.29 -5.56 -12.42
CA PRO A 247 2.89 -6.63 -11.63
C PRO A 247 1.97 -7.86 -11.48
N ASP A 248 0.68 -7.63 -11.21
CA ASP A 248 -0.36 -8.66 -11.17
C ASP A 248 -1.46 -8.33 -12.19
N PRO A 249 -1.37 -8.90 -13.42
CA PRO A 249 -2.30 -8.59 -14.50
C PRO A 249 -3.76 -8.97 -14.19
N LEU A 250 -3.99 -10.15 -13.61
CA LEU A 250 -5.36 -10.61 -13.33
C LEU A 250 -6.00 -9.73 -12.26
N GLN A 251 -5.28 -9.42 -11.18
CA GLN A 251 -5.80 -8.57 -10.12
C GLN A 251 -6.05 -7.13 -10.58
N ALA A 252 -5.28 -6.63 -11.56
CA ALA A 252 -5.45 -5.27 -12.10
C ALA A 252 -6.83 -5.08 -12.75
N ILE A 253 -7.37 -6.12 -13.39
CA ILE A 253 -8.60 -6.01 -14.18
C ILE A 253 -9.89 -6.38 -13.44
N ILE A 254 -9.80 -7.00 -12.26
CA ILE A 254 -10.98 -7.33 -11.45
C ILE A 254 -11.89 -6.10 -11.21
N PRO A 255 -11.39 -4.91 -10.82
CA PRO A 255 -12.24 -3.74 -10.63
C PRO A 255 -13.02 -3.35 -11.89
N MET A 256 -12.44 -3.53 -13.08
CA MET A 256 -13.10 -3.21 -14.34
C MET A 256 -14.27 -4.16 -14.62
N VAL A 257 -14.13 -5.45 -14.30
CA VAL A 257 -15.23 -6.43 -14.40
C VAL A 257 -16.33 -6.12 -13.37
N GLU A 258 -15.94 -5.76 -12.14
CA GLU A 258 -16.87 -5.33 -11.08
C GLU A 258 -17.68 -4.09 -11.46
N GLY A 259 -17.05 -3.13 -12.16
CA GLY A 259 -17.72 -1.92 -12.65
C GLY A 259 -18.60 -2.15 -13.87
N PHE A 260 -18.21 -3.08 -14.75
CA PHE A 260 -18.96 -3.39 -15.98
C PHE A 260 -20.26 -4.15 -15.70
N HIS A 261 -20.20 -5.19 -14.85
CA HIS A 261 -21.31 -6.12 -14.66
C HIS A 261 -22.64 -5.48 -14.19
N PRO A 262 -22.66 -4.49 -13.27
CA PRO A 262 -23.90 -3.83 -12.87
C PRO A 262 -24.58 -3.03 -13.99
N GLU A 263 -23.80 -2.48 -14.92
CA GLU A 263 -24.31 -1.68 -16.05
C GLU A 263 -24.72 -2.56 -17.23
N PHE A 264 -23.98 -3.65 -17.48
CA PHE A 264 -24.34 -4.68 -18.46
C PHE A 264 -24.05 -6.09 -17.90
N PRO A 265 -25.05 -6.77 -17.30
CA PRO A 265 -24.85 -8.05 -16.65
C PRO A 265 -24.33 -9.12 -17.61
N LEU A 266 -23.15 -9.66 -17.31
CA LEU A 266 -22.56 -10.79 -18.01
C LEU A 266 -23.30 -12.09 -17.66
N THR A 267 -23.53 -12.92 -18.67
CA THR A 267 -24.03 -14.29 -18.49
C THR A 267 -22.88 -15.21 -18.07
N GLU A 268 -23.22 -16.34 -17.44
CA GLU A 268 -22.23 -17.34 -17.02
C GLU A 268 -21.26 -17.75 -18.14
N THR A 269 -21.81 -18.00 -19.34
CA THR A 269 -21.03 -18.42 -20.50
C THR A 269 -20.12 -17.31 -21.02
N GLU A 270 -20.53 -16.04 -20.93
CA GLU A 270 -19.69 -14.89 -21.28
C GLU A 270 -18.54 -14.72 -20.27
N ILE A 271 -18.80 -14.91 -18.98
CA ILE A 271 -17.76 -14.87 -17.93
C ILE A 271 -16.72 -15.96 -18.19
N GLN A 272 -17.16 -17.18 -18.58
CA GLN A 272 -16.26 -18.28 -18.92
C GLN A 272 -15.42 -17.99 -20.18
N ALA A 273 -16.02 -17.36 -21.21
CA ALA A 273 -15.33 -17.03 -22.45
C ALA A 273 -14.38 -15.83 -22.35
N LEU A 274 -14.48 -15.01 -21.30
CA LEU A 274 -13.79 -13.73 -21.20
C LEU A 274 -12.25 -13.84 -21.24
N PHE A 275 -11.68 -14.79 -20.49
CA PHE A 275 -10.23 -15.00 -20.43
C PHE A 275 -9.61 -15.46 -21.77
N PRO A 276 -10.14 -16.49 -22.46
CA PRO A 276 -9.61 -16.85 -23.77
C PRO A 276 -9.85 -15.76 -24.84
N LEU A 277 -10.95 -14.98 -24.75
CA LEU A 277 -11.21 -13.87 -25.68
C LEU A 277 -10.24 -12.70 -25.50
N LEU A 278 -9.90 -12.30 -24.25
CA LEU A 278 -8.89 -11.24 -24.04
C LEU A 278 -7.50 -11.71 -24.48
N CYS A 279 -7.17 -12.99 -24.29
CA CYS A 279 -5.92 -13.56 -24.80
C CYS A 279 -5.89 -13.56 -26.34
N ALA A 280 -7.02 -13.83 -26.98
CA ALA A 280 -7.16 -13.77 -28.43
C ALA A 280 -6.95 -12.35 -28.97
N ARG A 281 -7.40 -11.30 -28.25
CA ARG A 281 -7.10 -9.91 -28.61
C ARG A 281 -5.59 -9.63 -28.61
N LEU A 282 -4.87 -10.09 -27.59
CA LEU A 282 -3.40 -9.94 -27.52
C LEU A 282 -2.70 -10.74 -28.62
N LEU A 283 -3.16 -11.97 -28.89
CA LEU A 283 -2.66 -12.81 -29.99
C LEU A 283 -2.81 -12.11 -31.36
N ILE A 284 -3.97 -11.51 -31.61
CA ILE A 284 -4.21 -10.70 -32.81
C ILE A 284 -3.19 -9.55 -32.87
N SER A 285 -2.99 -8.83 -31.76
CA SER A 285 -2.07 -7.68 -31.72
C SER A 285 -0.63 -8.07 -32.08
N VAL A 286 -0.10 -9.14 -31.50
CA VAL A 286 1.28 -9.57 -31.79
C VAL A 286 1.43 -10.20 -33.17
N THR A 287 0.38 -10.85 -33.69
CA THR A 287 0.37 -11.41 -35.05
C THR A 287 0.33 -10.30 -36.10
N CYS A 288 -0.52 -9.29 -35.91
CA CYS A 288 -0.54 -8.10 -36.76
C CYS A 288 0.81 -7.38 -36.75
N SER A 289 1.47 -7.26 -35.60
CA SER A 289 2.81 -6.64 -35.52
C SER A 289 3.85 -7.42 -36.33
N ALA A 290 3.80 -8.76 -36.30
CA ALA A 290 4.70 -9.61 -37.11
C ALA A 290 4.46 -9.46 -38.62
N ILE A 291 3.20 -9.40 -39.07
CA ILE A 291 2.85 -9.17 -40.48
C ILE A 291 3.36 -7.79 -40.92
N ASN A 292 3.05 -6.76 -40.14
CA ASN A 292 3.44 -5.38 -40.43
C ASN A 292 4.97 -5.21 -40.51
N LEU A 293 5.73 -5.92 -39.67
CA LEU A 293 7.19 -5.88 -39.70
C LEU A 293 7.78 -6.46 -41.01
N GLU A 294 7.13 -7.47 -41.57
CA GLU A 294 7.53 -8.06 -42.85
C GLU A 294 7.15 -7.15 -44.03
N GLU A 295 5.98 -6.51 -43.98
CA GLU A 295 5.45 -5.65 -45.04
C GLU A 295 6.07 -4.24 -45.06
N GLU A 296 6.34 -3.66 -43.88
CA GLU A 296 6.89 -2.31 -43.71
C GLU A 296 8.03 -2.27 -42.66
N PRO A 297 9.23 -2.79 -42.97
CA PRO A 297 10.32 -2.94 -42.00
C PRO A 297 10.83 -1.62 -41.37
N GLY A 298 10.50 -0.47 -41.97
CA GLY A 298 10.92 0.86 -41.52
C GLY A 298 9.90 1.61 -40.65
N ASN A 299 8.70 1.07 -40.42
CA ASN A 299 7.61 1.75 -39.72
C ASN A 299 7.65 1.48 -38.20
N VAL A 300 8.44 2.28 -37.48
CA VAL A 300 8.66 2.16 -36.02
C VAL A 300 7.35 2.31 -35.22
N TYR A 301 6.32 2.97 -35.76
CA TYR A 301 5.04 3.17 -35.09
C TYR A 301 4.26 1.86 -34.90
N LEU A 302 4.42 0.88 -35.79
CA LEU A 302 3.73 -0.41 -35.76
C LEU A 302 4.30 -1.40 -34.71
N GLN A 303 5.32 -0.97 -33.95
CA GLN A 303 6.03 -1.79 -32.96
C GLN A 303 5.85 -1.31 -31.51
N ILE A 304 5.12 -0.21 -31.28
CA ILE A 304 5.01 0.45 -29.97
C ILE A 304 4.44 -0.48 -28.89
N SER A 305 3.50 -1.36 -29.25
CA SER A 305 2.82 -2.28 -28.33
C SER A 305 3.41 -3.71 -28.29
N ASP A 306 4.48 -4.01 -29.04
CA ASP A 306 4.96 -5.39 -29.20
C ASP A 306 5.52 -5.97 -27.89
N ARG A 307 6.41 -5.24 -27.21
CA ARG A 307 7.06 -5.73 -25.99
C ARG A 307 6.09 -5.93 -24.81
N PRO A 308 5.25 -4.95 -24.42
CA PRO A 308 4.31 -5.13 -23.32
C PRO A 308 3.32 -6.28 -23.55
N ALA A 309 2.85 -6.46 -24.80
CA ALA A 309 1.95 -7.56 -25.15
C ALA A 309 2.63 -8.93 -25.01
N TRP A 310 3.86 -9.10 -25.49
CA TRP A 310 4.61 -10.34 -25.31
C TRP A 310 4.92 -10.65 -23.85
N ASP A 311 5.30 -9.63 -23.07
CA ASP A 311 5.58 -9.78 -21.64
C ASP A 311 4.30 -10.17 -20.87
N LEU A 312 3.16 -9.60 -21.24
CA LEU A 312 1.86 -10.00 -20.70
C LEU A 312 1.46 -11.42 -21.09
N LEU A 313 1.56 -11.81 -22.36
CA LEU A 313 1.25 -13.18 -22.81
C LEU A 313 2.08 -14.24 -22.06
N ARG A 314 3.36 -13.95 -21.76
CA ARG A 314 4.17 -14.86 -20.92
C ARG A 314 3.60 -15.02 -19.51
N ARG A 315 3.13 -13.93 -18.88
CA ARG A 315 2.50 -13.99 -17.55
C ARG A 315 1.15 -14.69 -17.57
N LEU A 316 0.33 -14.45 -18.61
CA LEU A 316 -0.98 -15.07 -18.77
C LEU A 316 -0.89 -16.59 -18.97
N ARG A 317 0.22 -17.11 -19.54
CA ARG A 317 0.45 -18.55 -19.67
C ARG A 317 0.51 -19.26 -18.32
N GLU A 318 0.96 -18.58 -17.27
CA GLU A 318 1.06 -19.13 -15.92
C GLU A 318 -0.28 -19.12 -15.16
N ILE A 319 -1.32 -18.49 -15.72
CA ILE A 319 -2.65 -18.40 -15.08
C ILE A 319 -3.54 -19.52 -15.62
N PRO A 320 -4.00 -20.46 -14.77
CA PRO A 320 -4.98 -21.45 -15.19
C PRO A 320 -6.27 -20.75 -15.69
N PRO A 321 -6.79 -21.08 -16.89
CA PRO A 321 -8.00 -20.43 -17.42
C PRO A 321 -9.21 -20.51 -16.47
N ARG A 322 -9.34 -21.62 -15.73
CA ARG A 322 -10.40 -21.79 -14.73
C ARG A 322 -10.24 -20.87 -13.52
N LEU A 323 -9.00 -20.56 -13.11
CA LEU A 323 -8.75 -19.60 -12.04
C LEU A 323 -9.21 -18.19 -12.44
N ALA A 324 -8.90 -17.77 -13.68
CA ALA A 324 -9.37 -16.49 -14.20
C ALA A 324 -10.92 -16.46 -14.30
N TRP A 325 -11.53 -17.53 -14.80
CA TRP A 325 -12.99 -17.67 -14.81
C TRP A 325 -13.60 -17.53 -13.41
N TYR A 326 -13.05 -18.21 -12.40
CA TYR A 326 -13.52 -18.13 -11.02
C TYR A 326 -13.34 -16.72 -10.43
N ALA A 327 -12.22 -16.05 -10.74
CA ALA A 327 -12.00 -14.67 -10.33
C ALA A 327 -13.05 -13.72 -10.94
N PHE A 328 -13.37 -13.88 -12.23
CA PHE A 328 -14.42 -13.09 -12.90
C PHE A 328 -15.83 -13.40 -12.37
N ARG A 329 -16.13 -14.66 -12.04
CA ARG A 329 -17.38 -15.03 -11.35
C ARG A 329 -17.53 -14.25 -10.04
N GLY A 330 -16.46 -14.22 -9.23
CA GLY A 330 -16.41 -13.44 -7.99
C GLY A 330 -16.62 -11.94 -8.22
N ALA A 331 -15.97 -11.37 -9.24
CA ALA A 331 -16.14 -9.96 -9.63
C ALA A 331 -17.59 -9.62 -10.03
N CYS A 332 -18.31 -10.59 -10.60
CA CYS A 332 -19.73 -10.46 -10.93
C CYS A 332 -20.68 -10.79 -9.76
N GLY A 333 -20.17 -10.99 -8.54
CA GLY A 333 -20.97 -11.33 -7.36
C GLY A 333 -21.50 -12.77 -7.32
N LEU A 334 -20.98 -13.66 -8.18
CA LEU A 334 -21.28 -15.09 -8.16
C LEU A 334 -20.29 -15.84 -7.27
N GLU A 335 -20.67 -17.03 -6.77
CA GLU A 335 -19.74 -17.92 -6.07
C GLU A 335 -18.54 -18.26 -6.97
N PRO A 336 -17.28 -17.93 -6.61
CA PRO A 336 -16.14 -18.07 -7.53
C PRO A 336 -15.99 -19.48 -8.11
N CYS A 337 -15.91 -20.51 -7.27
CA CYS A 337 -15.89 -21.91 -7.69
C CYS A 337 -17.33 -22.46 -7.75
N PRO A 338 -17.87 -22.82 -8.93
CA PRO A 338 -19.24 -23.29 -9.08
C PRO A 338 -19.52 -24.64 -8.37
N HIS A 339 -18.48 -25.37 -7.96
CA HIS A 339 -18.60 -26.65 -7.26
C HIS A 339 -18.87 -26.50 -5.76
N LYS A 340 -18.55 -25.35 -5.15
CA LYS A 340 -18.65 -25.15 -3.70
C LYS A 340 -20.04 -25.38 -3.12
N PRO A 341 -21.15 -24.87 -3.71
CA PRO A 341 -22.48 -25.10 -3.14
C PRO A 341 -22.86 -26.58 -3.14
N ARG A 342 -22.47 -27.32 -4.20
CA ARG A 342 -22.73 -28.76 -4.33
C ARG A 342 -21.91 -29.57 -3.31
N PHE A 343 -20.64 -29.19 -3.12
CA PHE A 343 -19.81 -29.79 -2.07
C PHE A 343 -20.40 -29.55 -0.68
N ALA A 344 -20.83 -28.32 -0.38
CA ALA A 344 -21.40 -27.97 0.92
C ALA A 344 -22.65 -28.81 1.23
N GLU A 345 -23.60 -28.89 0.29
CA GLU A 345 -24.80 -29.71 0.44
C GLU A 345 -24.47 -31.21 0.65
N TRP A 346 -23.46 -31.71 -0.06
CA TRP A 346 -23.02 -33.09 0.10
C TRP A 346 -22.35 -33.33 1.46
N ALA A 347 -21.44 -32.44 1.88
CA ALA A 347 -20.68 -32.56 3.12
C ALA A 347 -21.57 -32.54 4.36
N GLU A 348 -22.59 -31.67 4.40
CA GLU A 348 -23.59 -31.62 5.49
C GLU A 348 -24.28 -32.96 5.74
N LYS A 349 -24.52 -33.74 4.69
CA LYS A 349 -25.20 -35.05 4.75
C LYS A 349 -24.25 -36.22 5.01
N ASN A 350 -22.94 -36.01 4.87
CA ASN A 350 -21.92 -37.08 4.87
C ASN A 350 -20.79 -36.82 5.86
N ALA A 351 -21.05 -36.06 6.93
CA ALA A 351 -20.07 -35.76 7.96
C ALA A 351 -19.40 -37.02 8.53
N ILE A 352 -18.06 -36.99 8.68
CA ILE A 352 -17.27 -38.18 9.02
C ILE A 352 -16.58 -38.17 10.39
N GLY A 353 -16.49 -37.04 11.10
CA GLY A 353 -15.85 -36.98 12.42
C GLY A 353 -14.32 -36.86 12.38
N LEU A 354 -13.75 -36.13 13.35
CA LEU A 354 -12.30 -35.91 13.47
C LEU A 354 -11.55 -37.19 13.86
N ASP A 355 -12.20 -38.07 14.62
CA ASP A 355 -11.71 -39.39 15.02
C ASP A 355 -11.56 -40.37 13.85
N GLN A 356 -12.09 -40.04 12.66
CA GLN A 356 -11.86 -40.82 11.43
C GLN A 356 -10.65 -40.32 10.62
N LEU A 357 -10.09 -39.17 10.98
CA LEU A 357 -8.89 -38.57 10.38
C LEU A 357 -7.64 -38.82 11.25
N ALA A 358 -7.80 -38.63 12.57
CA ALA A 358 -6.77 -38.79 13.61
C ALA A 358 -7.20 -39.89 14.62
N PRO A 359 -6.42 -40.20 15.68
CA PRO A 359 -6.72 -41.32 16.60
C PRO A 359 -8.18 -41.36 17.12
N HIS A 360 -8.72 -42.58 17.24
CA HIS A 360 -10.13 -42.86 17.51
C HIS A 360 -10.61 -42.55 18.95
N ASP A 361 -9.72 -42.21 19.88
CA ASP A 361 -9.98 -42.12 21.32
C ASP A 361 -10.15 -40.69 21.86
N LEU A 362 -10.35 -39.70 20.99
CA LEU A 362 -10.53 -38.30 21.38
C LEU A 362 -11.85 -38.07 22.12
N GLY A 363 -11.78 -37.70 23.41
CA GLY A 363 -12.93 -37.35 24.24
C GLY A 363 -13.33 -35.88 24.12
N ALA A 364 -14.57 -35.55 24.54
CA ALA A 364 -15.03 -34.18 24.69
C ALA A 364 -14.28 -33.51 25.86
N GLY A 365 -13.27 -32.70 25.55
CA GLY A 365 -12.33 -32.08 26.51
C GLY A 365 -10.87 -32.12 26.06
N ASP A 366 -10.54 -33.00 25.10
CA ASP A 366 -9.16 -33.23 24.63
C ASP A 366 -8.75 -32.30 23.47
N VAL A 367 -9.65 -31.45 22.98
CA VAL A 367 -9.45 -30.60 21.79
C VAL A 367 -9.54 -29.12 22.16
N THR A 368 -8.57 -28.31 21.75
CA THR A 368 -8.62 -26.84 21.86
C THR A 368 -8.40 -26.16 20.51
N TRP A 369 -9.02 -25.00 20.31
CA TRP A 369 -8.68 -24.09 19.21
C TRP A 369 -7.50 -23.20 19.61
N LEU A 370 -6.60 -22.95 18.67
CA LEU A 370 -5.53 -21.97 18.76
C LEU A 370 -5.97 -20.69 18.06
N ASP A 371 -5.71 -19.54 18.67
CA ASP A 371 -5.77 -18.25 17.98
C ASP A 371 -4.39 -17.97 17.39
N LEU A 372 -4.23 -18.19 16.09
CA LEU A 372 -2.98 -17.92 15.36
C LEU A 372 -3.09 -16.61 14.55
N SER A 373 -4.12 -15.80 14.82
CA SER A 373 -4.34 -14.54 14.13
C SER A 373 -3.23 -13.52 14.40
N VAL A 374 -3.09 -12.53 13.52
CA VAL A 374 -2.03 -11.49 13.64
C VAL A 374 -2.06 -10.79 15.01
N GLY A 375 -3.25 -10.47 15.51
CA GLY A 375 -3.45 -9.77 16.78
C GLY A 375 -3.46 -10.68 18.02
N SER A 376 -3.30 -12.00 17.84
CA SER A 376 -3.37 -12.98 18.92
C SER A 376 -2.33 -12.70 20.01
N LEU A 377 -2.79 -12.65 21.26
CA LEU A 377 -1.90 -12.59 22.42
C LEU A 377 -1.26 -13.95 22.71
N ASP A 378 -1.85 -15.05 22.23
CA ASP A 378 -1.36 -16.41 22.46
C ASP A 378 -0.01 -16.63 21.76
N LEU A 379 0.24 -15.97 20.63
CA LEU A 379 1.53 -16.05 19.92
C LEU A 379 2.70 -15.41 20.71
N GLY A 380 2.41 -14.50 21.65
CA GLY A 380 3.43 -13.78 22.39
C GLY A 380 4.33 -12.92 21.49
N ASN A 381 5.65 -13.00 21.72
CA ASN A 381 6.65 -12.18 21.02
C ASN A 381 6.84 -12.60 19.55
N HIS A 382 7.08 -11.66 18.63
CA HIS A 382 7.34 -11.98 17.22
C HIS A 382 8.52 -12.95 17.00
N GLN A 383 9.50 -13.02 17.90
CA GLN A 383 10.55 -14.06 17.85
C GLN A 383 9.99 -15.48 17.94
N ASN A 384 8.85 -15.69 18.61
CA ASN A 384 8.16 -16.99 18.64
C ASN A 384 7.58 -17.34 17.28
N VAL A 385 7.26 -16.34 16.44
CA VAL A 385 6.71 -16.55 15.11
C VAL A 385 7.81 -16.88 14.10
N LEU A 386 8.94 -16.17 14.19
CA LEU A 386 10.07 -16.36 13.26
C LEU A 386 10.78 -17.70 13.44
N ASP A 387 10.84 -18.21 14.67
CA ASP A 387 11.58 -19.41 15.04
C ASP A 387 10.64 -20.61 15.21
N ALA A 388 10.86 -21.66 14.42
CA ALA A 388 9.98 -22.84 14.38
C ALA A 388 9.93 -23.58 15.72
N GLU A 389 11.07 -23.69 16.40
CA GLU A 389 11.17 -24.38 17.68
C GLU A 389 10.46 -23.59 18.77
N LYS A 390 10.63 -22.25 18.79
CA LYS A 390 9.91 -21.40 19.76
C LYS A 390 8.40 -21.42 19.53
N LEU A 391 7.96 -21.39 18.26
CA LEU A 391 6.54 -21.54 17.94
C LEU A 391 6.00 -22.87 18.46
N HIS A 392 6.73 -23.96 18.21
CA HIS A 392 6.36 -25.29 18.67
C HIS A 392 6.24 -25.36 20.20
N GLN A 393 7.23 -24.84 20.93
CA GLN A 393 7.17 -24.78 22.39
C GLN A 393 5.97 -23.96 22.87
N ARG A 394 5.69 -22.83 22.23
CA ARG A 394 4.54 -21.99 22.58
C ARG A 394 3.20 -22.73 22.38
N ILE A 395 3.07 -23.49 21.30
CA ILE A 395 1.88 -24.32 21.05
C ILE A 395 1.75 -25.40 22.15
N LEU A 396 2.83 -26.08 22.51
CA LEU A 396 2.83 -27.07 23.59
C LEU A 396 2.43 -26.47 24.94
N GLU A 397 2.92 -25.26 25.26
CA GLU A 397 2.52 -24.53 26.47
C GLU A 397 1.00 -24.27 26.49
N ILE A 398 0.43 -23.75 25.39
CA ILE A 398 -1.01 -23.49 25.28
C ILE A 398 -1.83 -24.78 25.43
N MET A 399 -1.39 -25.87 24.79
CA MET A 399 -2.04 -27.18 24.91
C MET A 399 -2.01 -27.69 26.35
N ALA A 400 -0.87 -27.55 27.05
CA ALA A 400 -0.73 -27.94 28.44
C ALA A 400 -1.59 -27.09 29.38
N GLU A 401 -1.63 -25.77 29.20
CA GLU A 401 -2.48 -24.84 29.95
C GLU A 401 -3.97 -25.17 29.83
N LYS A 402 -4.40 -25.62 28.64
CA LYS A 402 -5.79 -26.01 28.36
C LYS A 402 -6.08 -27.50 28.59
N ASN A 403 -5.08 -28.28 29.01
CA ASN A 403 -5.18 -29.74 29.20
C ASN A 403 -5.72 -30.46 27.95
N ALA A 404 -5.25 -30.08 26.76
CA ALA A 404 -5.69 -30.61 25.48
C ALA A 404 -4.64 -31.56 24.86
N ALA A 405 -5.09 -32.68 24.31
CA ALA A 405 -4.25 -33.62 23.57
C ALA A 405 -4.13 -33.23 22.07
N VAL A 406 -5.10 -32.48 21.55
CA VAL A 406 -5.16 -31.99 20.18
C VAL A 406 -5.40 -30.48 20.18
N ALA A 407 -4.65 -29.76 19.35
CA ALA A 407 -4.93 -28.37 19.06
C ALA A 407 -5.35 -28.19 17.58
N LEU A 408 -6.29 -27.30 17.33
CA LEU A 408 -6.81 -26.99 15.99
C LEU A 408 -6.43 -25.55 15.62
N GLY A 409 -5.81 -25.37 14.45
CA GLY A 409 -5.66 -24.06 13.82
C GLY A 409 -6.85 -23.76 12.92
N ASN A 410 -7.34 -22.53 12.90
CA ASN A 410 -8.56 -22.17 12.18
C ASN A 410 -8.35 -22.16 10.65
N TYR A 411 -9.37 -22.62 9.92
CA TYR A 411 -9.57 -22.34 8.51
C TYR A 411 -9.95 -20.87 8.31
N ASP A 412 -9.55 -20.28 7.18
CA ASP A 412 -9.82 -18.89 6.81
C ASP A 412 -9.29 -17.85 7.84
N GLU A 413 -8.16 -18.20 8.47
CA GLU A 413 -7.50 -17.39 9.48
C GLU A 413 -6.33 -16.61 8.90
N ILE A 414 -6.24 -15.33 9.23
CA ILE A 414 -5.12 -14.48 8.80
C ILE A 414 -3.98 -14.59 9.80
N ARG A 415 -2.89 -15.23 9.40
CA ARG A 415 -1.77 -15.57 10.29
C ARG A 415 -0.49 -14.80 9.96
N PRO A 416 0.32 -14.40 10.97
CA PRO A 416 1.61 -13.77 10.75
C PRO A 416 2.76 -14.77 10.51
N LEU A 417 2.45 -16.07 10.41
CA LEU A 417 3.42 -17.18 10.45
C LEU A 417 4.16 -17.41 9.13
N TYR A 418 3.65 -16.88 8.02
CA TYR A 418 4.21 -17.08 6.68
C TYR A 418 5.31 -16.06 6.39
N THR A 419 6.44 -16.23 7.07
CA THR A 419 7.49 -15.21 7.15
C THR A 419 8.58 -15.33 6.08
N SER A 420 8.69 -16.46 5.39
CA SER A 420 9.70 -16.69 4.35
C SER A 420 9.39 -15.92 3.05
N ASP A 421 10.42 -15.71 2.23
CA ASP A 421 10.30 -14.97 0.96
C ASP A 421 9.37 -15.68 -0.05
N GLY A 422 9.14 -16.99 0.10
CA GLY A 422 8.20 -17.74 -0.74
C GLY A 422 6.75 -17.27 -0.60
N PHE A 423 6.40 -16.56 0.47
CA PHE A 423 5.04 -16.06 0.71
C PHE A 423 4.83 -14.61 0.28
N THR A 424 5.87 -13.93 -0.21
CA THR A 424 5.77 -12.53 -0.66
C THR A 424 5.82 -12.40 -2.18
N THR A 425 5.09 -11.42 -2.71
CA THR A 425 5.19 -10.99 -4.11
C THR A 425 4.97 -9.48 -4.21
N THR A 426 5.37 -8.89 -5.34
CA THR A 426 5.06 -7.50 -5.65
C THR A 426 3.72 -7.41 -6.38
N GLY A 427 2.70 -6.92 -5.68
CA GLY A 427 1.39 -6.63 -6.28
C GLY A 427 1.33 -5.21 -6.89
N ASN A 428 0.17 -4.88 -7.46
CA ASN A 428 -0.06 -3.57 -8.10
C ASN A 428 0.06 -2.38 -7.12
N GLN A 429 -0.16 -2.62 -5.83
CA GLN A 429 -0.04 -1.65 -4.73
C GLN A 429 1.19 -1.92 -3.84
N GLY A 430 2.27 -2.45 -4.41
CA GLY A 430 3.50 -2.76 -3.67
C GLY A 430 3.51 -4.18 -3.10
N PRO A 431 4.42 -4.47 -2.15
CA PRO A 431 4.59 -5.81 -1.60
C PRO A 431 3.33 -6.33 -0.90
N GLN A 432 3.06 -7.63 -1.10
CA GLN A 432 1.94 -8.35 -0.51
C GLN A 432 2.42 -9.70 0.01
N TRP A 433 1.66 -10.27 0.95
CA TRP A 433 1.96 -11.55 1.60
C TRP A 433 0.73 -12.45 1.55
N ARG A 434 0.97 -13.74 1.30
CA ARG A 434 -0.04 -14.76 1.52
C ARG A 434 -0.16 -14.97 3.02
N SER A 435 -1.32 -14.63 3.58
CA SER A 435 -1.55 -14.66 5.02
C SER A 435 -2.84 -15.37 5.42
N VAL A 436 -3.74 -15.62 4.47
CA VAL A 436 -4.99 -16.34 4.72
C VAL A 436 -4.72 -17.84 4.65
N HIS A 437 -4.87 -18.53 5.77
CA HIS A 437 -4.77 -19.99 5.83
C HIS A 437 -6.03 -20.63 5.23
N ILE A 438 -5.88 -21.57 4.29
CA ILE A 438 -7.01 -22.18 3.55
C ILE A 438 -7.12 -23.71 3.73
N GLY A 439 -6.54 -24.22 4.81
CA GLY A 439 -6.77 -25.59 5.31
C GLY A 439 -7.17 -25.59 6.78
N LEU A 440 -7.21 -26.78 7.37
CA LEU A 440 -7.39 -27.02 8.80
C LEU A 440 -6.11 -27.65 9.33
N ASP A 441 -5.51 -27.04 10.35
CA ASP A 441 -4.32 -27.61 10.98
C ASP A 441 -4.71 -28.39 12.23
N VAL A 442 -4.23 -29.63 12.34
CA VAL A 442 -4.46 -30.53 13.48
C VAL A 442 -3.12 -30.82 14.15
N PHE A 443 -2.81 -30.10 15.22
CA PHE A 443 -1.56 -30.20 15.97
C PHE A 443 -1.59 -31.40 16.92
N MET A 444 -0.66 -32.33 16.69
CA MET A 444 -0.43 -33.54 17.48
C MET A 444 1.05 -33.94 17.39
N PRO A 445 1.57 -34.83 18.26
CA PRO A 445 2.97 -35.27 18.19
C PRO A 445 3.34 -35.88 16.83
N ALA A 446 4.60 -35.69 16.42
CA ALA A 446 5.15 -36.36 15.24
C ALA A 446 4.99 -37.89 15.33
N GLY A 447 4.80 -38.55 14.19
CA GLY A 447 4.53 -39.98 14.09
C GLY A 447 3.07 -40.38 14.31
N THR A 448 2.19 -39.45 14.70
CA THR A 448 0.74 -39.69 14.83
C THR A 448 0.17 -40.24 13.52
N PRO A 449 -0.55 -41.38 13.54
CA PRO A 449 -1.16 -41.96 12.35
C PRO A 449 -2.33 -41.12 11.85
N VAL A 450 -2.42 -40.97 10.53
CA VAL A 450 -3.50 -40.29 9.83
C VAL A 450 -4.20 -41.29 8.92
N PHE A 451 -5.53 -41.32 8.97
CA PHE A 451 -6.36 -42.30 8.27
C PHE A 451 -7.14 -41.64 7.13
N ALA A 452 -7.40 -42.38 6.06
CA ALA A 452 -8.22 -41.90 4.96
C ALA A 452 -9.70 -41.86 5.39
N PRO A 453 -10.33 -40.68 5.48
CA PRO A 453 -11.65 -40.56 6.08
C PRO A 453 -12.77 -40.91 5.07
N LEU A 454 -12.43 -41.01 3.78
CA LEU A 454 -13.27 -41.40 2.66
C LEU A 454 -12.53 -42.41 1.77
N PRO A 455 -13.24 -43.27 1.01
CA PRO A 455 -12.61 -44.01 -0.07
C PRO A 455 -12.16 -43.04 -1.17
N GLY A 456 -11.03 -43.34 -1.81
CA GLY A 456 -10.48 -42.50 -2.87
C GLY A 456 -9.36 -43.20 -3.61
N LYS A 457 -8.68 -42.47 -4.50
CA LYS A 457 -7.44 -42.94 -5.14
C LYS A 457 -6.37 -41.87 -5.03
N ILE A 458 -5.10 -42.27 -5.01
CA ILE A 458 -3.96 -41.34 -5.01
C ILE A 458 -4.01 -40.53 -6.31
N HIS A 459 -4.25 -39.22 -6.21
CA HIS A 459 -4.18 -38.31 -7.35
C HIS A 459 -2.71 -37.96 -7.65
N SER A 460 -1.98 -37.55 -6.61
CA SER A 460 -0.55 -37.23 -6.67
C SER A 460 0.02 -37.11 -5.25
N PHE A 461 1.35 -37.09 -5.15
CA PHE A 461 2.11 -36.88 -3.92
C PHE A 461 3.47 -36.26 -4.27
N ALA A 462 4.09 -35.54 -3.35
CA ALA A 462 5.40 -34.92 -3.53
C ALA A 462 6.15 -34.77 -2.20
N ASN A 463 7.45 -34.48 -2.27
CA ASN A 463 8.24 -34.02 -1.13
C ASN A 463 8.69 -32.57 -1.38
N ASN A 464 8.05 -31.60 -0.72
CA ASN A 464 8.26 -30.17 -0.93
C ASN A 464 9.33 -29.65 0.04
N LEU A 465 10.59 -29.60 -0.43
CA LEU A 465 11.78 -29.43 0.41
C LEU A 465 12.05 -27.98 0.88
N GLY A 466 11.16 -27.02 0.61
CA GLY A 466 11.34 -25.63 1.04
C GLY A 466 11.25 -25.47 2.57
N ASP A 467 12.06 -24.58 3.15
CA ASP A 467 11.85 -24.17 4.54
C ASP A 467 10.50 -23.45 4.66
N ARG A 468 9.69 -23.87 5.64
CA ARG A 468 8.30 -23.44 5.82
C ARG A 468 7.40 -23.76 4.62
N ASP A 469 7.74 -24.78 3.83
CA ASP A 469 6.87 -25.40 2.83
C ASP A 469 6.10 -26.59 3.47
N TYR A 470 5.45 -27.45 2.67
CA TYR A 470 4.71 -28.59 3.21
C TYR A 470 5.55 -29.77 3.68
N GLY A 471 6.78 -29.94 3.20
CA GLY A 471 7.44 -31.26 3.25
C GLY A 471 6.65 -32.30 2.42
N PRO A 472 6.65 -33.58 2.82
CA PRO A 472 5.87 -34.63 2.17
C PRO A 472 4.35 -34.37 2.17
N THR A 473 3.73 -34.51 1.00
CA THR A 473 2.29 -34.29 0.75
C THR A 473 1.65 -35.47 0.03
N ILE A 474 0.39 -35.75 0.34
CA ILE A 474 -0.44 -36.72 -0.37
C ILE A 474 -1.76 -36.05 -0.76
N ILE A 475 -2.22 -36.26 -1.99
CA ILE A 475 -3.52 -35.78 -2.47
C ILE A 475 -4.37 -36.96 -2.93
N LEU A 476 -5.56 -37.12 -2.35
CA LEU A 476 -6.55 -38.12 -2.76
C LEU A 476 -7.63 -37.49 -3.63
N GLU A 477 -8.06 -38.19 -4.68
CA GLU A 477 -9.25 -37.87 -5.46
C GLU A 477 -10.46 -38.67 -4.94
N HIS A 478 -11.59 -37.98 -4.77
CA HIS A 478 -12.87 -38.54 -4.36
C HIS A 478 -13.93 -38.28 -5.42
N ALA A 479 -14.22 -39.30 -6.24
CA ALA A 479 -15.33 -39.28 -7.19
C ALA A 479 -16.61 -39.71 -6.48
N VAL A 480 -17.34 -38.75 -5.91
CA VAL A 480 -18.56 -39.01 -5.11
C VAL A 480 -19.78 -39.20 -6.01
N SER A 481 -19.90 -38.40 -7.07
CA SER A 481 -20.94 -38.51 -8.08
C SER A 481 -20.39 -38.04 -9.43
N PRO A 482 -21.11 -38.27 -10.55
CA PRO A 482 -20.72 -37.73 -11.86
C PRO A 482 -20.58 -36.20 -11.88
N GLU A 483 -21.19 -35.51 -10.92
CA GLU A 483 -21.28 -34.05 -10.85
C GLU A 483 -20.44 -33.45 -9.71
N LEU A 484 -19.79 -34.27 -8.89
CA LEU A 484 -18.95 -33.85 -7.77
C LEU A 484 -17.75 -34.78 -7.63
N THR A 485 -16.60 -34.26 -8.06
CA THR A 485 -15.28 -34.77 -7.71
C THR A 485 -14.56 -33.70 -6.91
N PHE A 486 -13.95 -34.09 -5.79
CA PHE A 486 -13.10 -33.20 -5.00
C PHE A 486 -11.88 -33.96 -4.51
N TYR A 487 -10.94 -33.24 -3.92
CA TYR A 487 -9.67 -33.77 -3.47
C TYR A 487 -9.44 -33.44 -2.01
N THR A 488 -8.69 -34.30 -1.33
CA THR A 488 -8.17 -34.02 0.03
C THR A 488 -6.66 -34.00 0.01
N LEU A 489 -6.07 -32.94 0.54
CA LEU A 489 -4.62 -32.78 0.70
C LEU A 489 -4.24 -33.02 2.16
N TYR A 490 -3.15 -33.78 2.34
CA TYR A 490 -2.54 -34.10 3.63
C TYR A 490 -1.08 -33.64 3.56
N GLY A 491 -0.73 -32.57 4.28
CA GLY A 491 0.61 -31.99 4.30
C GLY A 491 1.33 -32.16 5.64
N HIS A 492 2.61 -31.79 5.69
CA HIS A 492 3.49 -31.88 6.87
C HIS A 492 3.70 -33.32 7.35
N LEU A 493 3.85 -34.24 6.40
CA LEU A 493 3.94 -35.68 6.67
C LEU A 493 5.39 -36.16 6.86
N ASP A 494 5.53 -37.37 7.38
CA ASP A 494 6.81 -38.09 7.41
C ASP A 494 7.17 -38.58 6.00
N GLU A 495 8.46 -38.55 5.65
CA GLU A 495 8.94 -38.94 4.32
C GLU A 495 8.64 -40.41 3.98
N ALA A 496 8.57 -41.30 4.98
CA ALA A 496 8.19 -42.69 4.76
C ALA A 496 6.74 -42.83 4.24
N SER A 497 5.90 -41.81 4.42
CA SER A 497 4.48 -41.84 4.01
C SER A 497 4.29 -41.86 2.49
N ILE A 498 5.31 -41.48 1.71
CA ILE A 498 5.20 -41.37 0.25
C ILE A 498 6.03 -42.41 -0.52
N GLN A 499 6.82 -43.25 0.16
CA GLN A 499 7.79 -44.16 -0.47
C GLN A 499 7.13 -45.29 -1.27
N ASP A 500 5.98 -45.79 -0.80
CA ASP A 500 5.27 -46.95 -1.38
C ASP A 500 3.96 -46.54 -2.09
N LEU A 501 3.84 -45.28 -2.51
CA LEU A 501 2.63 -44.77 -3.17
C LEU A 501 2.74 -44.81 -4.69
N GLU A 502 1.64 -45.17 -5.34
CA GLU A 502 1.50 -45.09 -6.80
C GLU A 502 0.29 -44.23 -7.18
N VAL A 503 0.42 -43.39 -8.21
CA VAL A 503 -0.70 -42.61 -8.75
C VAL A 503 -1.79 -43.57 -9.26
N GLY A 504 -3.03 -43.34 -8.82
CA GLY A 504 -4.18 -44.19 -9.12
C GLY A 504 -4.42 -45.32 -8.11
N GLN A 505 -3.51 -45.53 -7.15
CA GLN A 505 -3.68 -46.53 -6.09
C GLN A 505 -4.98 -46.30 -5.30
N PRO A 506 -5.87 -47.30 -5.17
CA PRO A 506 -7.09 -47.16 -4.41
C PRO A 506 -6.83 -47.20 -2.90
N ILE A 507 -7.42 -46.26 -2.17
CA ILE A 507 -7.36 -46.17 -0.70
C ILE A 507 -8.77 -46.41 -0.14
N LYS A 508 -8.88 -47.34 0.81
CA LYS A 508 -10.14 -47.65 1.50
C LYS A 508 -10.37 -46.66 2.63
N LYS A 509 -11.64 -46.33 2.89
CA LYS A 509 -12.02 -45.60 4.11
C LYS A 509 -11.47 -46.31 5.36
N GLY A 510 -10.88 -45.55 6.28
CA GLY A 510 -10.28 -46.03 7.52
C GLY A 510 -8.91 -46.71 7.35
N ALA A 511 -8.36 -46.78 6.13
CA ALA A 511 -7.00 -47.27 5.93
C ALA A 511 -5.99 -46.26 6.51
N LEU A 512 -4.91 -46.77 7.12
CA LEU A 512 -3.74 -45.95 7.47
C LEU A 512 -3.19 -45.35 6.17
N LEU A 513 -3.21 -44.02 6.08
CA LEU A 513 -2.75 -43.29 4.90
C LEU A 513 -1.31 -42.83 5.06
N CYS A 514 -1.01 -42.17 6.18
CA CYS A 514 0.28 -41.54 6.43
C CYS A 514 0.53 -41.32 7.92
N ARG A 515 1.68 -40.71 8.25
CA ARG A 515 2.02 -40.24 9.59
C ARG A 515 2.49 -38.79 9.55
N MET A 516 2.20 -38.03 10.61
CA MET A 516 2.71 -36.65 10.75
C MET A 516 4.24 -36.66 10.87
N GLY A 517 4.90 -35.74 10.17
CA GLY A 517 6.37 -35.67 10.13
C GLY A 517 6.97 -34.88 11.30
N PRO A 518 8.20 -35.21 11.73
CA PRO A 518 8.96 -34.37 12.66
C PRO A 518 9.56 -33.15 11.96
N MET A 519 9.96 -32.14 12.73
CA MET A 519 10.85 -31.09 12.23
C MET A 519 12.26 -31.67 11.98
N PRO A 520 12.99 -31.26 10.92
CA PRO A 520 12.57 -30.35 9.85
C PRO A 520 11.87 -31.04 8.66
N ILE A 521 11.70 -32.37 8.69
CA ILE A 521 11.17 -33.19 7.57
C ILE A 521 9.81 -32.68 7.06
N ASN A 522 8.95 -32.22 7.96
CA ASN A 522 7.62 -31.71 7.65
C ASN A 522 7.58 -30.27 7.08
N GLY A 523 8.69 -29.80 6.49
CA GLY A 523 8.84 -28.41 6.06
C GLY A 523 9.17 -27.44 7.20
N ASN A 524 9.71 -27.95 8.31
CA ASN A 524 10.14 -27.17 9.48
C ASN A 524 8.99 -26.40 10.18
N TRP A 525 7.85 -27.07 10.34
CA TRP A 525 6.71 -26.56 11.10
C TRP A 525 6.54 -27.30 12.43
N SER A 526 5.93 -26.67 13.44
CA SER A 526 5.46 -27.40 14.63
C SER A 526 4.67 -28.63 14.18
N PRO A 527 4.96 -29.86 14.63
CA PRO A 527 4.27 -31.06 14.15
C PRO A 527 2.74 -30.93 14.16
N HIS A 528 2.14 -31.12 13.00
CA HIS A 528 0.70 -31.08 12.76
C HIS A 528 0.38 -31.76 11.43
N LEU A 529 -0.90 -32.06 11.21
CA LEU A 529 -1.45 -32.36 9.88
C LEU A 529 -2.07 -31.09 9.31
N HIS A 530 -1.67 -30.71 8.10
CA HIS A 530 -2.46 -29.78 7.29
C HIS A 530 -3.47 -30.58 6.46
N PHE A 531 -4.76 -30.38 6.72
CA PHE A 531 -5.85 -31.05 6.02
C PHE A 531 -6.67 -30.04 5.22
N GLN A 532 -6.71 -30.21 3.90
CA GLN A 532 -7.35 -29.26 2.99
C GLN A 532 -8.29 -29.97 2.02
N ILE A 533 -9.45 -29.35 1.76
CA ILE A 533 -10.37 -29.76 0.69
C ILE A 533 -10.05 -28.93 -0.55
N ILE A 534 -10.06 -29.54 -1.73
CA ILE A 534 -9.85 -28.85 -3.00
C ILE A 534 -10.93 -29.29 -3.98
N LEU A 535 -11.68 -28.35 -4.56
CA LEU A 535 -12.79 -28.65 -5.48
C LEU A 535 -12.35 -28.67 -6.95
N ASP A 536 -11.26 -27.99 -7.28
CA ASP A 536 -10.63 -28.04 -8.60
C ASP A 536 -9.12 -27.91 -8.42
N MET A 537 -8.37 -28.91 -8.88
CA MET A 537 -6.90 -28.90 -8.81
C MET A 537 -6.27 -27.86 -9.73
N LEU A 538 -7.03 -27.23 -10.64
CA LEU A 538 -6.55 -26.25 -11.62
C LEU A 538 -5.39 -26.78 -12.50
N GLY A 539 -5.25 -28.10 -12.60
CA GLY A 539 -4.14 -28.78 -13.29
C GLY A 539 -2.92 -29.09 -12.40
N GLY A 540 -2.93 -28.67 -11.13
CA GLY A 540 -1.88 -28.92 -10.15
C GLY A 540 -1.71 -30.40 -9.78
N LYS A 541 -0.51 -30.78 -9.38
CA LYS A 541 -0.11 -32.13 -8.93
C LYS A 541 0.97 -32.02 -7.87
N GLY A 542 0.94 -32.92 -6.88
CA GLY A 542 1.95 -33.01 -5.82
C GLY A 542 1.82 -31.94 -4.74
N ASP A 543 1.39 -30.74 -5.12
CA ASP A 543 1.22 -29.59 -4.23
C ASP A 543 -0.05 -28.79 -4.60
N PHE A 544 -0.54 -27.99 -3.65
CA PHE A 544 -1.62 -27.03 -3.85
C PHE A 544 -1.53 -25.89 -2.82
N PRO A 545 -1.86 -24.63 -3.17
CA PRO A 545 -1.75 -23.51 -2.23
C PRO A 545 -2.50 -23.78 -0.92
N GLY A 546 -1.77 -23.79 0.21
CA GLY A 546 -2.33 -23.83 1.58
C GLY A 546 -2.56 -22.45 2.20
N VAL A 547 -2.12 -21.41 1.48
CA VAL A 547 -2.26 -20.01 1.87
C VAL A 547 -2.58 -19.12 0.68
N ALA A 548 -3.40 -18.10 0.93
CA ALA A 548 -3.85 -17.14 -0.06
C ALA A 548 -3.54 -15.69 0.33
N PHE A 549 -3.50 -14.81 -0.67
CA PHE A 549 -3.47 -13.37 -0.45
C PHE A 549 -4.81 -12.88 0.12
N PRO A 550 -4.85 -11.93 1.06
CA PRO A 550 -6.09 -11.38 1.62
C PRO A 550 -7.11 -10.91 0.58
N HIS A 551 -6.66 -10.27 -0.50
CA HIS A 551 -7.54 -9.79 -1.55
C HIS A 551 -8.11 -10.91 -2.43
N GLN A 552 -7.56 -12.13 -2.36
CA GLN A 552 -8.05 -13.33 -3.04
C GLN A 552 -8.75 -14.30 -2.08
N ARG A 553 -9.00 -13.90 -0.83
CA ARG A 553 -9.61 -14.74 0.23
C ARG A 553 -10.88 -15.43 -0.27
N ALA A 554 -11.82 -14.69 -0.84
CA ALA A 554 -13.09 -15.23 -1.34
C ALA A 554 -12.90 -16.25 -2.48
N LEU A 555 -11.95 -16.02 -3.38
CA LEU A 555 -11.64 -16.93 -4.49
C LEU A 555 -11.07 -18.26 -3.97
N TRP A 556 -10.04 -18.20 -3.13
CA TRP A 556 -9.36 -19.41 -2.67
C TRP A 556 -10.16 -20.21 -1.65
N THR A 557 -10.92 -19.56 -0.76
CA THR A 557 -11.88 -20.24 0.14
C THR A 557 -13.09 -20.82 -0.60
N SER A 558 -13.29 -20.44 -1.86
CA SER A 558 -14.29 -21.07 -2.73
C SER A 558 -13.75 -22.33 -3.40
N ILE A 559 -12.49 -22.31 -3.85
CA ILE A 559 -11.79 -23.47 -4.44
C ILE A 559 -11.43 -24.49 -3.36
N SER A 560 -11.00 -24.01 -2.19
CA SER A 560 -10.66 -24.82 -1.01
C SER A 560 -11.58 -24.48 0.14
N PRO A 561 -12.78 -25.09 0.20
CA PRO A 561 -13.76 -24.81 1.24
C PRO A 561 -13.33 -25.38 2.59
N ASP A 562 -14.04 -24.94 3.62
CA ASP A 562 -13.82 -25.33 5.01
C ASP A 562 -13.79 -26.86 5.22
N PRO A 563 -12.63 -27.44 5.60
CA PRO A 563 -12.51 -28.86 5.88
C PRO A 563 -13.36 -29.33 7.07
N TRP A 564 -13.67 -28.44 8.02
CA TRP A 564 -14.51 -28.77 9.17
C TRP A 564 -15.95 -29.10 8.79
N LEU A 565 -16.42 -28.57 7.66
CA LEU A 565 -17.72 -28.93 7.10
C LEU A 565 -17.80 -30.41 6.75
N LEU A 566 -16.72 -30.98 6.19
CA LEU A 566 -16.63 -32.41 5.91
C LEU A 566 -16.55 -33.23 7.21
N LEU A 567 -15.86 -32.72 8.22
CA LEU A 567 -15.66 -33.42 9.48
C LEU A 567 -16.91 -33.40 10.36
N THR A 568 -17.70 -32.33 10.35
CA THR A 568 -18.79 -32.14 11.33
C THR A 568 -20.15 -31.84 10.75
N GLY A 569 -20.24 -31.59 9.44
CA GLY A 569 -21.46 -31.09 8.80
C GLY A 569 -21.81 -29.66 9.19
N LYS A 570 -20.89 -28.93 9.83
CA LYS A 570 -21.04 -27.54 10.26
C LYS A 570 -19.77 -26.74 9.93
N PRO A 571 -19.87 -25.43 9.70
CA PRO A 571 -18.69 -24.58 9.50
C PRO A 571 -17.83 -24.50 10.78
N SER A 572 -16.53 -24.30 10.57
CA SER A 572 -15.54 -23.97 11.59
C SER A 572 -15.96 -22.74 12.38
N PRO A 573 -15.53 -22.60 13.65
CA PRO A 573 -15.63 -21.34 14.36
C PRO A 573 -14.95 -20.23 13.55
N VAL A 574 -15.64 -19.11 13.38
CA VAL A 574 -15.10 -17.94 12.66
C VAL A 574 -14.58 -16.95 13.69
N ASN A 575 -13.31 -16.57 13.58
CA ASN A 575 -12.73 -15.48 14.35
C ASN A 575 -12.56 -14.26 13.42
N GLU A 576 -13.68 -13.59 13.14
CA GLU A 576 -13.66 -12.43 12.24
C GLU A 576 -13.15 -11.19 12.98
N PRO A 577 -12.08 -10.53 12.49
CA PRO A 577 -11.63 -9.28 13.07
C PRO A 577 -12.73 -8.22 12.91
N THR A 578 -12.92 -7.39 13.93
CA THR A 578 -13.79 -6.22 13.83
C THR A 578 -13.38 -5.38 12.63
N SER A 579 -14.34 -5.00 11.77
CA SER A 579 -14.05 -4.19 10.60
C SER A 579 -13.50 -2.82 11.00
N SER A 580 -12.56 -2.29 10.22
CA SER A 580 -11.97 -0.96 10.48
C SER A 580 -13.04 0.15 10.53
N GLN A 581 -14.11 0.02 9.73
CA GLN A 581 -15.20 0.99 9.69
C GLN A 581 -16.06 0.92 10.95
N ASP A 582 -16.43 -0.29 11.39
CA ASP A 582 -17.18 -0.46 12.64
C ASP A 582 -16.37 0.05 13.83
N LEU A 583 -15.09 -0.30 13.90
CA LEU A 583 -14.19 0.18 14.96
C LEU A 583 -14.11 1.72 14.96
N LEU A 584 -14.02 2.35 13.79
CA LEU A 584 -13.98 3.80 13.66
C LEU A 584 -15.30 4.45 14.10
N ASP A 585 -16.45 3.86 13.75
CA ASP A 585 -17.76 4.40 14.13
C ASP A 585 -18.04 4.21 15.63
N HIS A 586 -17.61 3.09 16.21
CA HIS A 586 -17.60 2.91 17.67
C HIS A 586 -16.67 3.91 18.36
N ARG A 587 -15.47 4.16 17.80
CA ARG A 587 -14.52 5.16 18.30
C ARG A 587 -15.16 6.55 18.35
N LYS A 588 -15.83 6.98 17.28
CA LYS A 588 -16.52 8.30 17.21
C LYS A 588 -17.63 8.47 18.25
N LYS A 589 -18.27 7.37 18.67
CA LYS A 589 -19.33 7.39 19.70
C LYS A 589 -18.78 7.55 21.12
N ILE A 590 -17.59 7.02 21.40
CA ILE A 590 -17.06 6.88 22.78
C ILE A 590 -15.91 7.86 23.06
N LEU A 591 -15.06 8.14 22.08
CA LEU A 591 -13.90 9.01 22.24
C LEU A 591 -14.18 10.43 21.76
N PRO A 592 -13.53 11.46 22.34
CA PRO A 592 -13.74 12.84 21.92
C PRO A 592 -13.17 13.07 20.51
N SER A 593 -13.87 13.90 19.74
CA SER A 593 -13.59 14.13 18.31
C SER A 593 -12.29 14.90 18.03
N ASN A 594 -11.67 15.50 19.04
CA ASN A 594 -10.38 16.17 18.94
C ASN A 594 -9.18 15.20 18.95
N LEU A 595 -9.41 13.89 19.13
CA LEU A 595 -8.38 12.85 18.94
C LEU A 595 -8.36 12.41 17.47
N SER A 596 -7.40 12.94 16.71
CA SER A 596 -7.25 12.68 15.29
C SER A 596 -6.98 11.21 14.95
N VAL A 597 -7.31 10.84 13.71
CA VAL A 597 -7.00 9.55 13.09
C VAL A 597 -6.27 9.86 11.77
N SER A 598 -5.13 9.20 11.55
CA SER A 598 -4.29 9.45 10.37
C SER A 598 -4.88 8.84 9.10
N TYR A 599 -4.51 9.44 7.96
CA TYR A 599 -4.85 9.04 6.60
C TYR A 599 -6.32 9.20 6.20
N ARG A 600 -6.57 9.26 4.89
CA ARG A 600 -7.94 9.29 4.33
C ARG A 600 -8.67 7.96 4.56
N LYS A 601 -7.94 6.84 4.45
CA LYS A 601 -8.39 5.48 4.80
C LYS A 601 -7.63 5.04 6.06
N PRO A 602 -8.23 5.12 7.25
CA PRO A 602 -7.60 4.73 8.51
C PRO A 602 -7.09 3.29 8.49
N LEU A 603 -6.03 3.03 9.26
CA LEU A 603 -5.41 1.71 9.40
C LEU A 603 -5.72 1.13 10.77
N GLN A 604 -6.03 -0.17 10.81
CA GLN A 604 -6.19 -0.94 12.04
C GLN A 604 -4.94 -1.79 12.25
N MET A 605 -3.99 -1.28 13.04
CA MET A 605 -2.77 -1.99 13.38
C MET A 605 -3.00 -2.86 14.62
N VAL A 606 -2.58 -4.12 14.55
CA VAL A 606 -2.78 -5.11 15.62
C VAL A 606 -1.48 -5.71 16.15
N ARG A 607 -0.36 -5.54 15.44
CA ARG A 607 0.98 -5.98 15.86
C ARG A 607 2.06 -5.05 15.32
N GLY A 608 3.23 -5.03 15.94
CA GLY A 608 4.43 -4.37 15.43
C GLY A 608 5.68 -5.16 15.79
N TYR A 609 6.70 -5.12 14.93
CA TYR A 609 8.01 -5.71 15.19
C TYR A 609 9.10 -4.90 14.49
N GLY A 610 10.15 -4.51 15.22
CA GLY A 610 11.25 -3.73 14.67
C GLY A 610 10.76 -2.40 14.07
N ALA A 611 11.01 -2.17 12.79
CA ALA A 611 10.54 -0.99 12.06
C ALA A 611 9.15 -1.17 11.38
N TYR A 612 8.43 -2.27 11.64
CA TYR A 612 7.19 -2.59 10.94
C TYR A 612 5.97 -2.63 11.86
N LEU A 613 4.83 -2.20 11.32
CA LEU A 613 3.49 -2.39 11.86
C LEU A 613 2.70 -3.36 10.97
N TYR A 614 1.78 -4.11 11.57
CA TYR A 614 1.00 -5.14 10.89
C TYR A 614 -0.49 -4.85 11.09
N ASP A 615 -1.23 -4.84 9.99
CA ASP A 615 -2.68 -4.71 10.03
C ASP A 615 -3.38 -6.06 10.25
N VAL A 616 -4.71 -6.02 10.33
CA VAL A 616 -5.56 -7.21 10.46
C VAL A 616 -5.44 -8.20 9.30
N ALA A 617 -4.96 -7.77 8.13
CA ALA A 617 -4.71 -8.61 6.96
C ALA A 617 -3.31 -9.24 6.97
N GLY A 618 -2.49 -8.96 7.99
CA GLY A 618 -1.10 -9.39 8.07
C GLY A 618 -0.17 -8.59 7.14
N ARG A 619 -0.68 -7.51 6.53
CA ARG A 619 0.13 -6.63 5.68
C ARG A 619 1.11 -5.86 6.55
N ARG A 620 2.36 -5.82 6.09
CA ARG A 620 3.45 -5.10 6.75
C ARG A 620 3.46 -3.65 6.24
N TYR A 621 3.62 -2.72 7.17
CA TYR A 621 3.78 -1.30 6.92
C TYR A 621 5.09 -0.84 7.53
N LEU A 622 5.99 -0.33 6.70
CA LEU A 622 7.24 0.26 7.16
C LEU A 622 6.95 1.58 7.85
N ASP A 623 7.35 1.68 9.11
CA ASP A 623 7.07 2.80 9.98
C ASP A 623 8.17 3.87 9.90
N THR A 624 7.92 4.93 9.13
CA THR A 624 8.83 6.08 9.07
C THR A 624 8.37 7.25 9.94
N VAL A 625 7.42 7.04 10.87
CA VAL A 625 6.76 8.13 11.61
C VAL A 625 6.91 8.01 13.11
N ASN A 626 6.99 6.81 13.68
CA ASN A 626 7.01 6.64 15.13
C ASN A 626 8.42 6.65 15.72
N ASN A 627 8.79 7.76 16.35
CA ASN A 627 10.00 7.87 17.17
C ASN A 627 9.78 7.43 18.64
N VAL A 628 8.56 7.02 18.99
CA VAL A 628 8.21 6.52 20.33
C VAL A 628 8.70 5.08 20.52
N ALA A 629 8.46 4.20 19.54
CA ALA A 629 9.04 2.85 19.47
C ALA A 629 10.51 2.94 19.05
N HIS A 630 11.30 3.68 19.82
CA HIS A 630 12.66 4.09 19.52
C HIS A 630 13.61 2.94 19.21
N VAL A 631 13.61 1.88 20.01
CA VAL A 631 14.45 0.68 19.78
C VAL A 631 13.70 -0.40 18.99
N GLY A 632 12.62 -0.02 18.29
CA GLY A 632 11.77 -0.93 17.54
C GLY A 632 10.53 -1.38 18.31
N HIS A 633 9.47 -1.68 17.55
CA HIS A 633 8.25 -2.27 18.07
C HIS A 633 8.56 -3.65 18.66
N GLU A 634 7.94 -3.94 19.82
CA GLU A 634 8.04 -5.24 20.51
C GLU A 634 9.48 -5.71 20.82
N HIS A 635 10.39 -4.77 21.09
CA HIS A 635 11.79 -5.12 21.37
C HIS A 635 11.89 -6.14 22.54
N PRO A 636 12.39 -7.36 22.30
CA PRO A 636 12.21 -8.51 23.20
C PRO A 636 12.88 -8.31 24.56
N ARG A 637 14.01 -7.60 24.60
CA ARG A 637 14.71 -7.27 25.85
C ARG A 637 13.90 -6.30 26.71
N VAL A 638 13.34 -5.25 26.10
CA VAL A 638 12.56 -4.21 26.80
C VAL A 638 11.25 -4.77 27.34
N VAL A 639 10.53 -5.55 26.52
CA VAL A 639 9.30 -6.24 26.95
C VAL A 639 9.57 -7.14 28.16
N ARG A 640 10.65 -7.94 28.09
CA ARG A 640 11.03 -8.84 29.18
C ARG A 640 11.41 -8.09 30.46
N ALA A 641 12.13 -6.97 30.36
CA ALA A 641 12.49 -6.14 31.51
C ALA A 641 11.25 -5.63 32.25
N GLY A 642 10.27 -5.09 31.50
CA GLY A 642 9.00 -4.64 32.04
C GLY A 642 8.19 -5.76 32.70
N GLN A 643 8.00 -6.89 32.01
CA GLN A 643 7.25 -8.05 32.53
C GLN A 643 7.87 -8.60 33.83
N ARG A 644 9.19 -8.79 33.86
CA ARG A 644 9.89 -9.35 35.03
C ARG A 644 9.76 -8.44 36.25
N GLN A 645 9.95 -7.12 36.08
CA GLN A 645 9.82 -6.20 37.20
C GLN A 645 8.38 -6.07 37.67
N MET A 646 7.41 -6.04 36.74
CA MET A 646 5.99 -5.90 37.06
C MET A 646 5.43 -7.10 37.83
N ALA A 647 5.91 -8.31 37.54
CA ALA A 647 5.55 -9.52 38.28
C ALA A 647 6.04 -9.53 39.74
N VAL A 648 7.02 -8.68 40.09
CA VAL A 648 7.62 -8.62 41.42
C VAL A 648 7.14 -7.41 42.23
N LEU A 649 7.32 -6.19 41.72
CA LEU A 649 6.97 -4.96 42.44
C LEU A 649 6.86 -3.76 41.50
N ASN A 650 5.78 -2.99 41.66
CA ASN A 650 5.60 -1.67 41.07
C ASN A 650 4.98 -0.71 42.10
N THR A 651 5.76 0.23 42.63
CA THR A 651 5.36 1.17 43.69
C THR A 651 6.00 2.54 43.49
N ASN A 652 5.62 3.53 44.30
CA ASN A 652 6.19 4.88 44.26
C ASN A 652 7.60 4.95 44.87
N THR A 653 8.24 6.11 44.71
CA THR A 653 9.66 6.35 45.05
C THR A 653 9.95 6.66 46.52
N ARG A 654 8.95 6.64 47.40
CA ARG A 654 9.16 6.83 48.85
C ARG A 654 9.77 5.59 49.53
N TYR A 655 9.75 4.45 48.84
CA TYR A 655 10.45 3.23 49.25
C TYR A 655 11.72 3.08 48.41
N LEU A 656 12.83 2.71 49.05
CA LEU A 656 14.09 2.50 48.36
C LEU A 656 13.98 1.34 47.36
N HIS A 657 14.46 1.55 46.14
CA HIS A 657 14.55 0.54 45.11
C HIS A 657 15.78 0.79 44.23
N PRO A 658 16.59 -0.23 43.87
CA PRO A 658 17.83 0.00 43.12
C PRO A 658 17.61 0.56 41.71
N ASN A 659 16.53 0.16 41.01
CA ASN A 659 16.31 0.55 39.61
C ASN A 659 16.26 2.06 39.37
N ILE A 660 15.70 2.86 40.29
CA ILE A 660 15.65 4.32 40.08
C ILE A 660 17.06 4.92 40.08
N VAL A 661 17.93 4.45 40.98
CA VAL A 661 19.32 4.89 41.06
C VAL A 661 20.08 4.43 39.82
N ALA A 662 20.01 3.14 39.48
CA ALA A 662 20.71 2.58 38.32
C ALA A 662 20.30 3.24 37.01
N PHE A 663 18.99 3.50 36.82
CA PHE A 663 18.50 4.20 35.64
C PHE A 663 18.96 5.65 35.60
N SER A 664 18.88 6.39 36.72
CA SER A 664 19.35 7.77 36.78
C SER A 664 20.85 7.88 36.54
N GLU A 665 21.67 6.97 37.07
CA GLU A 665 23.12 6.93 36.83
C GLU A 665 23.42 6.66 35.35
N ALA A 666 22.78 5.66 34.74
CA ALA A 666 22.95 5.35 33.33
C ALA A 666 22.50 6.51 32.42
N LEU A 667 21.41 7.20 32.78
CA LEU A 667 20.94 8.37 32.04
C LEU A 667 21.93 9.55 32.18
N LEU A 668 22.39 9.86 33.40
CA LEU A 668 23.34 10.95 33.64
C LEU A 668 24.68 10.71 32.94
N ALA A 669 25.09 9.46 32.77
CA ALA A 669 26.31 9.10 32.05
C ALA A 669 26.28 9.53 30.56
N THR A 670 25.12 9.85 30.00
CA THR A 670 24.98 10.37 28.63
C THR A 670 25.00 11.90 28.55
N PHE A 671 25.10 12.60 29.68
CA PHE A 671 25.08 14.07 29.74
C PHE A 671 26.46 14.69 30.00
N PRO A 672 26.68 15.94 29.58
CA PRO A 672 27.81 16.73 30.04
C PRO A 672 27.84 16.90 31.57
N PRO A 673 29.03 16.95 32.21
CA PRO A 673 29.15 16.94 33.68
C PRO A 673 28.30 17.95 34.48
N PRO A 674 28.04 19.20 34.02
CA PRO A 674 27.22 20.14 34.77
C PRO A 674 25.76 19.69 35.00
N LEU A 675 25.24 18.79 34.18
CA LEU A 675 23.88 18.26 34.23
C LEU A 675 23.87 16.96 35.04
N GLU A 676 23.68 17.07 36.36
CA GLU A 676 23.92 15.99 37.32
C GLU A 676 22.72 15.63 38.22
N VAL A 677 21.54 16.23 38.01
CA VAL A 677 20.32 15.94 38.77
C VAL A 677 19.18 15.51 37.86
N VAL A 678 18.51 14.41 38.20
CA VAL A 678 17.36 13.87 37.46
C VAL A 678 16.09 13.97 38.28
N PHE A 679 15.03 14.50 37.66
CA PHE A 679 13.64 14.33 38.10
C PHE A 679 12.91 13.42 37.11
N LEU A 680 12.25 12.37 37.60
CA LEU A 680 11.49 11.43 36.77
C LEU A 680 10.00 11.76 36.78
N VAL A 681 9.39 11.77 35.60
CA VAL A 681 7.98 12.09 35.34
C VAL A 681 7.42 11.14 34.27
N ASN A 682 6.17 11.31 33.85
CA ASN A 682 5.45 10.31 33.03
C ASN A 682 5.26 10.72 31.57
N SER A 683 5.46 11.99 31.24
CA SER A 683 5.33 12.49 29.86
C SER A 683 6.24 13.69 29.60
N GLY A 684 6.51 13.97 28.32
CA GLY A 684 7.23 15.18 27.92
C GLY A 684 6.53 16.47 28.36
N SER A 685 5.19 16.47 28.45
CA SER A 685 4.45 17.63 28.99
C SER A 685 4.69 17.81 30.49
N GLU A 686 4.74 16.74 31.28
CA GLU A 686 5.11 16.85 32.70
C GLU A 686 6.58 17.31 32.87
N ALA A 687 7.48 16.88 31.97
CA ALA A 687 8.88 17.30 31.99
C ALA A 687 9.00 18.80 31.70
N ASN A 688 8.36 19.29 30.64
CA ASN A 688 8.36 20.71 30.31
C ASN A 688 7.65 21.55 31.38
N GLU A 689 6.51 21.10 31.91
CA GLU A 689 5.82 21.78 33.03
C GLU A 689 6.74 21.93 34.26
N LEU A 690 7.46 20.86 34.63
CA LEU A 690 8.43 20.90 35.72
C LEU A 690 9.62 21.82 35.39
N ALA A 691 10.17 21.76 34.18
CA ALA A 691 11.27 22.62 33.76
C ALA A 691 10.92 24.11 33.83
N LEU A 692 9.71 24.49 33.36
CA LEU A 692 9.20 25.85 33.49
C LEU A 692 9.09 26.27 34.97
N ARG A 693 8.67 25.36 35.84
CA ARG A 693 8.58 25.62 37.29
C ARG A 693 9.95 25.76 37.95
N LEU A 694 10.92 24.93 37.57
CA LEU A 694 12.31 25.01 38.03
C LEU A 694 12.93 26.36 37.64
N ALA A 695 12.79 26.76 36.37
CA ALA A 695 13.29 28.04 35.87
C ALA A 695 12.71 29.24 36.63
N LYS A 696 11.37 29.28 36.81
CA LYS A 696 10.69 30.35 37.57
C LYS A 696 11.15 30.40 39.03
N THR A 697 11.36 29.24 39.65
CA THR A 697 11.79 29.17 41.06
C THR A 697 13.24 29.63 41.23
N TYR A 698 14.13 29.22 40.32
CA TYR A 698 15.55 29.57 40.37
C TYR A 698 15.80 31.05 40.08
N THR A 699 15.13 31.61 39.07
CA THR A 699 15.35 33.00 38.61
C THR A 699 14.49 34.03 39.36
N GLY A 700 13.37 33.60 39.96
CA GLY A 700 12.35 34.51 40.51
C GLY A 700 11.53 35.24 39.44
N GLN A 701 11.74 34.95 38.16
CA GLN A 701 11.07 35.59 37.02
C GLN A 701 9.90 34.74 36.49
N LYS A 702 9.10 35.31 35.58
CA LYS A 702 7.94 34.63 34.96
C LYS A 702 8.00 34.54 33.44
N ASP A 703 8.68 35.47 32.80
CA ASP A 703 8.68 35.66 31.35
C ASP A 703 9.46 34.56 30.62
N MET A 704 8.83 33.94 29.62
CA MET A 704 9.40 32.86 28.83
C MET A 704 9.66 33.33 27.40
N LEU A 705 10.85 33.04 26.87
CA LEU A 705 11.16 33.23 25.46
C LEU A 705 11.06 31.87 24.77
N VAL A 706 10.31 31.82 23.67
CA VAL A 706 9.99 30.59 22.93
C VAL A 706 10.18 30.82 21.44
N VAL A 707 10.30 29.75 20.67
CA VAL A 707 10.42 29.85 19.20
C VAL A 707 9.07 29.64 18.53
N GLU A 708 8.78 30.44 17.51
CA GLU A 708 7.63 30.29 16.62
C GLU A 708 7.49 28.82 16.16
N VAL A 709 6.24 28.36 16.06
CA VAL A 709 5.83 26.98 15.70
C VAL A 709 6.42 25.85 16.57
N GLY A 710 7.08 26.18 17.68
CA GLY A 710 7.51 25.20 18.69
C GLY A 710 6.33 24.52 19.40
N TYR A 711 6.51 23.25 19.77
CA TYR A 711 5.50 22.47 20.52
C TYR A 711 6.11 21.74 21.72
N HIS A 712 5.69 22.15 22.92
CA HIS A 712 6.27 21.70 24.19
C HIS A 712 5.31 20.93 25.09
N GLY A 713 4.08 20.63 24.63
CA GLY A 713 3.15 19.77 25.36
C GLY A 713 1.72 20.25 25.41
N ASN A 714 0.91 19.56 26.22
CA ASN A 714 -0.55 19.73 26.25
C ASN A 714 -1.13 20.20 27.61
N THR A 715 -0.29 20.38 28.64
CA THR A 715 -0.71 21.02 29.91
C THR A 715 -0.83 22.53 29.73
N ASN A 716 -1.52 23.22 30.63
CA ASN A 716 -1.79 24.66 30.48
C ASN A 716 -0.51 25.50 30.28
N ALA A 717 0.52 25.34 31.14
CA ALA A 717 1.75 26.11 30.97
C ALA A 717 2.53 25.69 29.72
N CYS A 718 2.49 24.41 29.33
CA CYS A 718 3.08 23.95 28.07
C CYS A 718 2.37 24.55 26.85
N VAL A 719 1.05 24.62 26.86
CA VAL A 719 0.25 25.26 25.80
C VAL A 719 0.59 26.75 25.72
N GLU A 720 0.72 27.43 26.86
CA GLU A 720 1.11 28.85 26.94
C GLU A 720 2.47 29.14 26.29
N VAL A 721 3.40 28.18 26.29
CA VAL A 721 4.74 28.32 25.66
C VAL A 721 4.85 27.65 24.29
N SER A 722 3.76 27.13 23.72
CA SER A 722 3.75 26.44 22.43
C SER A 722 3.06 27.27 21.35
N SER A 723 3.83 28.02 20.55
CA SER A 723 3.29 28.79 19.41
C SER A 723 2.46 27.93 18.46
N TYR A 724 2.88 26.69 18.21
CA TYR A 724 2.10 25.71 17.43
C TYR A 724 0.65 25.53 17.92
N LYS A 725 0.40 25.71 19.23
CA LYS A 725 -0.94 25.56 19.83
C LYS A 725 -1.69 26.88 19.92
N PHE A 726 -1.10 27.93 20.48
CA PHE A 726 -1.84 29.17 20.72
C PHE A 726 -2.02 30.03 19.45
N ASP A 727 -1.18 29.86 18.43
CA ASP A 727 -1.36 30.48 17.10
C ASP A 727 -2.16 29.59 16.14
N GLY A 728 -2.30 28.30 16.47
CA GLY A 728 -3.05 27.32 15.69
C GLY A 728 -4.56 27.37 15.90
N PRO A 729 -5.34 26.53 15.18
CA PRO A 729 -6.78 26.46 15.31
C PRO A 729 -7.25 26.21 16.76
N GLY A 730 -8.07 27.12 17.28
CA GLY A 730 -8.60 27.08 18.66
C GLY A 730 -7.73 27.80 19.70
N GLY A 731 -6.56 28.29 19.32
CA GLY A 731 -5.69 29.13 20.14
C GLY A 731 -6.20 30.56 20.32
N LYS A 732 -5.56 31.31 21.24
CA LYS A 732 -5.93 32.71 21.57
C LYS A 732 -4.72 33.67 21.54
N GLY A 733 -3.61 33.26 20.91
CA GLY A 733 -2.34 33.96 20.94
C GLY A 733 -1.55 33.76 22.24
N ALA A 734 -0.31 34.23 22.23
CA ALA A 734 0.61 34.12 23.36
C ALA A 734 0.09 34.89 24.59
N PRO A 735 0.24 34.35 25.81
CA PRO A 735 -0.04 35.10 27.03
C PRO A 735 1.00 36.22 27.27
N PRO A 736 0.71 37.23 28.12
CA PRO A 736 1.58 38.40 28.30
C PRO A 736 3.01 38.10 28.77
N HIS A 737 3.24 36.94 29.41
CA HIS A 737 4.54 36.49 29.89
C HIS A 737 5.24 35.51 28.93
N THR A 738 4.79 35.39 27.69
CA THR A 738 5.44 34.56 26.67
C THR A 738 5.79 35.40 25.46
N HIS A 739 7.07 35.38 25.10
CA HIS A 739 7.65 36.17 24.02
C HIS A 739 8.11 35.24 22.90
N VAL A 740 7.51 35.39 21.73
CA VAL A 740 7.76 34.52 20.57
C VAL A 740 8.88 35.09 19.72
N LEU A 741 9.89 34.27 19.46
CA LEU A 741 11.02 34.57 18.58
C LEU A 741 10.77 33.97 17.19
N PRO A 742 11.24 34.62 16.11
CA PRO A 742 11.10 34.09 14.76
C PRO A 742 11.68 32.68 14.64
N ILE A 743 11.04 31.81 13.85
CA ILE A 743 11.59 30.50 13.56
C ILE A 743 12.95 30.65 12.83
N PRO A 744 14.04 30.01 13.31
CA PRO A 744 15.35 30.05 12.67
C PRO A 744 15.42 29.10 11.47
N ASP A 745 14.50 29.28 10.52
CA ASP A 745 14.42 28.51 9.29
C ASP A 745 15.33 29.10 8.21
N ALA A 746 16.40 28.41 7.87
CA ALA A 746 17.33 28.84 6.83
C ALA A 746 16.83 28.56 5.39
N TYR A 747 15.76 27.76 5.22
CA TYR A 747 15.12 27.56 3.92
C TYR A 747 14.13 28.67 3.60
N ARG A 748 13.18 29.00 4.51
CA ARG A 748 12.12 30.02 4.28
C ARG A 748 12.21 31.29 5.14
N GLY A 749 12.94 31.26 6.23
CA GLY A 749 12.91 32.31 7.24
C GLY A 749 13.60 33.61 6.81
N LEU A 750 13.79 34.49 7.80
CA LEU A 750 14.33 35.85 7.62
C LEU A 750 15.76 35.85 7.07
N TYR A 751 16.57 34.84 7.45
CA TYR A 751 17.96 34.67 7.03
C TYR A 751 18.12 33.29 6.39
N ARG A 752 18.59 33.25 5.14
CA ARG A 752 18.59 32.04 4.30
C ARG A 752 19.90 31.27 4.39
N TYR A 753 19.96 30.04 3.86
CA TYR A 753 21.15 29.19 3.81
C TYR A 753 22.40 29.88 3.22
N SER A 754 22.22 30.87 2.35
CA SER A 754 23.32 31.66 1.77
C SER A 754 23.95 32.68 2.73
N ASP A 755 23.31 32.96 3.87
CA ASP A 755 23.79 33.88 4.89
C ASP A 755 24.60 33.11 5.95
N PRO A 756 25.94 33.23 5.99
CA PRO A 756 26.77 32.52 6.95
C PRO A 756 26.51 32.95 8.40
N GLU A 757 25.93 34.14 8.60
CA GLU A 757 25.60 34.70 9.92
C GLU A 757 24.12 34.48 10.28
N ALA A 758 23.40 33.59 9.58
CA ALA A 758 21.98 33.35 9.82
C ALA A 758 21.68 33.02 11.31
N GLY A 759 22.48 32.15 11.94
CA GLY A 759 22.30 31.76 13.34
C GLY A 759 22.40 32.93 14.32
N PRO A 760 23.53 33.65 14.38
CA PRO A 760 23.67 34.84 15.21
C PRO A 760 22.60 35.91 14.93
N LYS A 761 22.21 36.12 13.66
CA LYS A 761 21.16 37.08 13.31
C LYS A 761 19.79 36.66 13.82
N PHE A 762 19.40 35.39 13.69
CA PHE A 762 18.18 34.87 14.30
C PHE A 762 18.20 35.04 15.83
N ALA A 763 19.33 34.72 16.47
CA ALA A 763 19.48 34.90 17.92
C ALA A 763 19.35 36.38 18.33
N SER A 764 19.79 37.33 17.49
CA SER A 764 19.72 38.76 17.80
C SER A 764 18.30 39.31 18.04
N HIS A 765 17.26 38.60 17.58
CA HIS A 765 15.86 38.92 17.89
C HIS A 765 15.49 38.75 19.37
N ILE A 766 16.33 38.09 20.17
CA ILE A 766 16.20 38.01 21.62
C ILE A 766 16.46 39.37 22.27
N GLN A 767 17.42 40.15 21.76
CA GLN A 767 17.87 41.38 22.41
C GLN A 767 16.76 42.45 22.55
N PRO A 768 15.91 42.71 21.54
CA PRO A 768 14.76 43.59 21.71
C PRO A 768 13.81 43.18 22.83
N VAL A 769 13.52 41.88 22.96
CA VAL A 769 12.65 41.34 24.02
C VAL A 769 13.28 41.56 25.39
N LEU A 770 14.58 41.26 25.52
CA LEU A 770 15.31 41.48 26.78
C LEU A 770 15.39 42.96 27.17
N ASN A 771 15.57 43.86 26.19
CA ASN A 771 15.55 45.30 26.43
C ASN A 771 14.20 45.75 26.97
N GLN A 772 13.10 45.27 26.37
CA GLN A 772 11.75 45.56 26.83
C GLN A 772 11.52 45.04 28.27
N LEU A 773 11.87 43.78 28.56
CA LEU A 773 11.72 43.22 29.90
C LEU A 773 12.49 44.05 30.94
N ARG A 774 13.71 44.48 30.61
CA ARG A 774 14.52 45.33 31.49
C ARG A 774 13.87 46.70 31.72
N GLU A 775 13.31 47.31 30.68
CA GLU A 775 12.57 48.58 30.80
C GLU A 775 11.33 48.45 31.69
N GLU A 776 10.70 47.28 31.71
CA GLU A 776 9.58 46.93 32.60
C GLU A 776 10.02 46.51 34.02
N GLY A 777 11.32 46.50 34.31
CA GLY A 777 11.87 46.05 35.60
C GLY A 777 11.77 44.54 35.82
N LYS A 778 11.62 43.76 34.74
CA LYS A 778 11.53 42.30 34.72
C LYS A 778 12.80 41.69 34.12
N GLY A 779 12.93 40.37 34.23
CA GLY A 779 13.94 39.58 33.52
C GLY A 779 13.33 38.30 32.94
N PRO A 780 14.05 37.60 32.05
CA PRO A 780 13.61 36.31 31.54
C PRO A 780 13.70 35.22 32.63
N ALA A 781 12.69 34.37 32.73
CA ALA A 781 12.77 33.11 33.48
C ALA A 781 13.55 32.07 32.69
N ALA A 782 13.18 31.84 31.43
CA ALA A 782 13.92 30.94 30.56
C ALA A 782 13.76 31.24 29.07
N PHE A 783 14.72 30.73 28.29
CA PHE A 783 14.56 30.45 26.88
C PHE A 783 14.35 28.95 26.67
N LEU A 784 13.24 28.58 26.02
CA LEU A 784 12.87 27.20 25.72
C LEU A 784 12.93 26.95 24.21
N CYS A 785 13.69 25.94 23.79
CA CYS A 785 13.90 25.63 22.39
C CYS A 785 14.08 24.12 22.16
N GLU A 786 13.45 23.60 21.11
CA GLU A 786 13.77 22.27 20.56
C GLU A 786 15.13 22.34 19.85
N SER A 787 15.99 21.34 20.01
CA SER A 787 17.31 21.30 19.35
C SER A 787 17.24 21.14 17.82
N VAL A 788 16.13 20.59 17.33
CA VAL A 788 15.66 20.66 15.94
C VAL A 788 14.15 20.87 16.00
N ILE A 789 13.62 21.89 15.35
CA ILE A 789 12.21 22.28 15.51
C ILE A 789 11.34 21.30 14.74
N SER A 790 10.56 20.49 15.46
CA SER A 790 9.85 19.37 14.86
C SER A 790 8.60 19.79 14.10
N CYS A 791 7.63 20.41 14.78
CA CYS A 791 6.35 20.80 14.18
C CYS A 791 6.50 21.87 13.09
N GLY A 792 7.61 22.63 13.11
CA GLY A 792 8.00 23.54 12.04
C GLY A 792 8.43 22.85 10.73
N GLY A 793 8.52 21.52 10.72
CA GLY A 793 8.92 20.73 9.55
C GLY A 793 10.38 20.29 9.61
N GLN A 794 10.84 19.81 10.78
CA GLN A 794 12.22 19.33 11.02
C GLN A 794 13.29 20.39 10.70
N VAL A 795 13.08 21.62 11.19
CA VAL A 795 13.97 22.76 10.92
C VAL A 795 15.24 22.63 11.75
N VAL A 796 16.37 22.50 11.06
CA VAL A 796 17.70 22.46 11.67
C VAL A 796 18.11 23.87 12.06
N LEU A 797 18.55 24.04 13.31
CA LEU A 797 19.03 25.33 13.79
C LEU A 797 20.30 25.73 13.03
N PRO A 798 20.38 26.93 12.43
CA PRO A 798 21.57 27.41 11.75
C PRO A 798 22.76 27.50 12.73
N PRO A 799 23.99 27.29 12.25
CA PRO A 799 25.18 27.33 13.11
C PRO A 799 25.28 28.64 13.91
N GLY A 800 25.61 28.53 15.20
CA GLY A 800 25.81 29.68 16.08
C GLY A 800 24.54 30.26 16.71
N TYR A 801 23.36 29.71 16.40
CA TYR A 801 22.09 30.17 16.99
C TYR A 801 22.02 29.95 18.51
N LEU A 802 22.15 28.71 18.99
CA LEU A 802 22.05 28.41 20.43
C LEU A 802 23.18 29.06 21.25
N PRO A 803 24.46 29.06 20.82
CA PRO A 803 25.52 29.76 21.54
C PRO A 803 25.22 31.23 21.80
N ALA A 804 24.77 31.95 20.76
CA ALA A 804 24.44 33.36 20.87
C ALA A 804 23.20 33.58 21.76
N ALA A 805 22.16 32.76 21.58
CA ALA A 805 20.95 32.83 22.39
C ALA A 805 21.24 32.60 23.88
N TYR A 806 21.97 31.53 24.20
CA TYR A 806 22.24 31.15 25.59
C TYR A 806 23.10 32.20 26.31
N LEU A 807 24.04 32.82 25.62
CA LEU A 807 24.84 33.92 26.16
C LEU A 807 23.94 35.10 26.58
N MET A 808 23.11 35.60 25.66
CA MET A 808 22.22 36.74 25.94
C MET A 808 21.24 36.49 27.08
N ILE A 809 20.68 35.28 27.15
CA ILE A 809 19.72 34.89 28.20
C ILE A 809 20.39 34.83 29.57
N ARG A 810 21.57 34.21 29.66
CA ARG A 810 22.31 34.07 30.92
C ARG A 810 22.83 35.42 31.43
N GLU A 811 23.32 36.29 30.55
CA GLU A 811 23.71 37.67 30.92
C GLU A 811 22.54 38.49 31.47
N SER A 812 21.31 38.12 31.11
CA SER A 812 20.07 38.74 31.62
C SER A 812 19.48 38.01 32.84
N GLY A 813 20.17 37.01 33.38
CA GLY A 813 19.77 36.27 34.58
C GLY A 813 18.76 35.13 34.36
N GLY A 814 18.45 34.79 33.10
CA GLY A 814 17.58 33.66 32.76
C GLY A 814 18.34 32.34 32.60
N VAL A 815 17.61 31.24 32.44
CA VAL A 815 18.17 29.90 32.15
C VAL A 815 17.75 29.37 30.77
N CYS A 816 18.50 28.42 30.25
CA CYS A 816 18.27 27.84 28.94
C CYS A 816 17.77 26.39 29.04
N ILE A 817 16.63 26.11 28.40
CA ILE A 817 15.98 24.80 28.40
C ILE A 817 16.06 24.20 26.99
N ALA A 818 16.66 23.01 26.89
CA ALA A 818 16.64 22.21 25.67
C ALA A 818 15.53 21.16 25.74
N ASP A 819 14.58 21.22 24.81
CA ASP A 819 13.55 20.19 24.64
C ASP A 819 14.07 19.10 23.69
N GLU A 820 14.49 17.97 24.26
CA GLU A 820 15.02 16.81 23.55
C GLU A 820 13.98 15.69 23.38
N VAL A 821 12.69 15.98 23.58
CA VAL A 821 11.63 14.96 23.49
C VAL A 821 11.58 14.33 22.10
N GLN A 822 11.94 15.05 21.04
CA GLN A 822 11.93 14.53 19.66
C GLN A 822 13.28 13.95 19.21
N THR A 823 14.38 14.57 19.66
CA THR A 823 15.72 14.47 19.06
C THR A 823 16.78 13.84 19.95
N GLY A 824 16.46 13.55 21.22
CA GLY A 824 17.38 12.87 22.13
C GLY A 824 17.58 11.39 21.80
N PHE A 825 18.37 10.72 22.66
CA PHE A 825 18.64 9.28 22.59
C PHE A 825 19.34 8.84 21.29
N GLY A 826 20.29 9.63 20.80
CA GLY A 826 21.11 9.27 19.63
C GLY A 826 20.41 9.45 18.28
N ARG A 827 19.17 9.96 18.26
CA ARG A 827 18.36 10.17 17.06
C ARG A 827 19.07 11.00 15.98
N ALA A 828 19.80 12.04 16.39
CA ALA A 828 20.57 12.89 15.49
C ALA A 828 21.79 12.19 14.86
N GLY A 829 22.12 10.97 15.30
CA GLY A 829 23.26 10.18 14.83
C GLY A 829 24.55 10.64 15.46
N ALA A 830 25.11 11.77 15.01
CA ALA A 830 26.42 12.25 15.46
C ALA A 830 26.50 12.55 16.97
N HIS A 831 25.35 12.79 17.61
CA HIS A 831 25.23 13.19 19.01
C HIS A 831 24.14 12.40 19.73
N PHE A 832 24.33 12.15 21.02
CA PHE A 832 23.31 11.50 21.84
C PHE A 832 22.17 12.47 22.16
N TRP A 833 22.50 13.73 22.41
CA TRP A 833 21.57 14.84 22.58
C TRP A 833 21.79 15.88 21.49
N ALA A 834 20.74 16.30 20.77
CA ALA A 834 20.91 17.11 19.57
C ALA A 834 21.43 18.54 19.85
N PHE A 835 21.26 19.09 21.06
CA PHE A 835 21.83 20.39 21.43
C PHE A 835 23.37 20.41 21.31
N GLU A 836 24.02 19.25 21.42
CA GLU A 836 25.48 19.12 21.31
C GLU A 836 25.99 19.52 19.92
N ALA A 837 25.16 19.41 18.89
CA ALA A 837 25.48 19.84 17.53
C ALA A 837 25.75 21.35 17.42
N GLN A 838 25.28 22.13 18.39
CA GLN A 838 25.52 23.58 18.49
C GLN A 838 26.65 23.92 19.47
N GLY A 839 27.33 22.92 20.07
CA GLY A 839 28.44 23.12 20.99
C GLY A 839 28.06 23.80 22.31
N VAL A 840 26.80 23.65 22.75
CA VAL A 840 26.27 24.26 23.98
C VAL A 840 25.98 23.22 25.06
N VAL A 841 25.93 23.66 26.31
CA VAL A 841 25.36 22.90 27.44
C VAL A 841 24.19 23.71 28.00
N PRO A 842 22.94 23.21 27.95
CA PRO A 842 21.78 23.86 28.54
C PRO A 842 21.79 23.78 30.07
N ASP A 843 20.91 24.53 30.72
CA ASP A 843 20.76 24.51 32.19
C ASP A 843 19.71 23.48 32.64
N ILE A 844 18.74 23.19 31.77
CA ILE A 844 17.70 22.17 31.95
C ILE A 844 17.50 21.44 30.62
N VAL A 845 17.39 20.11 30.66
CA VAL A 845 17.03 19.26 29.51
C VAL A 845 15.75 18.50 29.83
N THR A 846 14.78 18.54 28.91
CA THR A 846 13.55 17.77 29.03
C THR A 846 13.50 16.66 27.98
N MET A 847 12.95 15.52 28.37
CA MET A 847 12.87 14.35 27.49
C MET A 847 11.66 13.48 27.83
N GLY A 848 11.21 12.68 26.87
CA GLY A 848 10.04 11.80 26.98
C GLY A 848 10.07 10.76 25.88
N LYS A 849 8.96 10.58 25.14
CA LYS A 849 8.80 9.77 23.92
C LYS A 849 9.73 8.53 23.85
N PRO A 850 10.97 8.59 23.31
CA PRO A 850 11.81 7.41 23.15
C PRO A 850 12.26 6.73 24.46
N ILE A 851 12.34 7.46 25.57
CA ILE A 851 12.94 7.00 26.84
C ILE A 851 12.36 5.67 27.38
N GLY A 852 11.09 5.39 27.09
CA GLY A 852 10.41 4.18 27.55
C GLY A 852 10.00 3.22 26.42
N ASN A 853 10.46 3.45 25.18
CA ASN A 853 10.03 2.71 23.99
C ASN A 853 8.49 2.57 23.87
N GLY A 854 7.74 3.60 24.28
CA GLY A 854 6.27 3.60 24.36
C GLY A 854 5.67 3.52 25.77
N HIS A 855 6.43 3.06 26.77
CA HIS A 855 6.00 3.11 28.17
C HIS A 855 6.00 4.57 28.69
N PRO A 856 4.97 5.02 29.43
CA PRO A 856 4.95 6.35 30.03
C PRO A 856 6.12 6.59 30.98
N LEU A 857 7.09 7.35 30.50
CA LEU A 857 8.30 7.75 31.19
C LEU A 857 8.83 9.03 30.52
N ALA A 858 9.37 9.91 31.33
CA ALA A 858 10.01 11.15 30.93
C ALA A 858 10.92 11.63 32.06
N ALA A 859 11.80 12.58 31.74
CA ALA A 859 12.74 13.11 32.72
C ALA A 859 13.03 14.59 32.50
N VAL A 860 13.44 15.24 33.58
CA VAL A 860 14.09 16.56 33.57
C VAL A 860 15.48 16.37 34.14
N VAL A 861 16.50 16.72 33.37
CA VAL A 861 17.89 16.72 33.83
C VAL A 861 18.34 18.16 33.98
N THR A 862 18.97 18.50 35.10
CA THR A 862 19.39 19.88 35.38
C THR A 862 20.65 19.92 36.25
N THR A 863 21.14 21.14 36.48
CA THR A 863 22.26 21.42 37.38
C THR A 863 21.85 21.29 38.84
N ARG A 864 22.83 21.04 39.71
CA ARG A 864 22.64 21.03 41.16
C ARG A 864 22.05 22.35 41.69
N ALA A 865 22.55 23.48 41.20
CA ALA A 865 22.14 24.81 41.67
C ALA A 865 20.63 25.05 41.45
N ILE A 866 20.09 24.63 40.30
CA ILE A 866 18.66 24.76 40.00
C ILE A 866 17.83 23.81 40.86
N ALA A 867 18.28 22.56 41.01
CA ALA A 867 17.60 21.58 41.84
C ALA A 867 17.54 21.99 43.33
N ASP A 868 18.65 22.51 43.87
CA ASP A 868 18.75 22.95 45.26
C ASP A 868 17.88 24.18 45.51
N ALA A 869 17.79 25.12 44.57
CA ALA A 869 16.88 26.26 44.66
C ALA A 869 15.40 25.83 44.68
N PHE A 870 15.06 24.73 44.00
CA PHE A 870 13.72 24.15 44.04
C PHE A 870 13.41 23.43 45.36
N HIS A 871 14.44 22.99 46.10
CA HIS A 871 14.32 22.43 47.45
C HIS A 871 14.08 23.54 48.51
N ASN A 872 13.01 24.30 48.34
CA ASN A 872 12.67 25.46 49.17
C ASN A 872 11.70 25.13 50.33
N GLY A 873 11.55 23.85 50.69
CA GLY A 873 10.67 23.36 51.76
C GLY A 873 9.31 22.83 51.29
N MET A 874 8.90 23.12 50.06
CA MET A 874 7.72 22.48 49.43
C MET A 874 8.09 21.09 48.90
N GLU A 875 7.43 20.05 49.40
CA GLU A 875 7.63 18.69 48.89
C GLU A 875 7.20 18.60 47.42
N TYR A 876 8.12 18.15 46.55
CA TYR A 876 7.80 17.71 45.19
C TYR A 876 7.72 16.19 45.16
N PHE A 877 6.59 15.67 44.69
CA PHE A 877 6.35 14.24 44.58
C PHE A 877 5.52 13.94 43.32
N ASN A 878 5.98 12.97 42.52
CA ASN A 878 5.24 12.40 41.40
C ASN A 878 5.00 10.91 41.70
N THR A 879 3.73 10.52 41.86
CA THR A 879 3.34 9.17 42.32
C THR A 879 3.93 8.05 41.46
N PHE A 880 3.97 8.24 40.13
CA PHE A 880 4.43 7.24 39.18
C PHE A 880 5.83 7.52 38.63
N GLY A 881 6.28 8.78 38.71
CA GLY A 881 7.61 9.20 38.29
C GLY A 881 8.70 8.42 39.04
N GLY A 882 9.46 7.61 38.30
CA GLY A 882 10.56 6.82 38.85
C GLY A 882 10.16 5.49 39.50
N ASN A 883 8.96 4.96 39.23
CA ASN A 883 8.58 3.64 39.72
C ASN A 883 9.53 2.52 39.19
N PRO A 884 9.63 1.36 39.88
CA PRO A 884 10.55 0.28 39.52
C PRO A 884 10.43 -0.22 38.08
N VAL A 885 9.19 -0.32 37.56
CA VAL A 885 8.92 -0.85 36.21
C VAL A 885 9.36 0.14 35.14
N SER A 886 8.99 1.41 35.26
CA SER A 886 9.43 2.45 34.32
C SER A 886 10.95 2.54 34.28
N CYS A 887 11.62 2.49 35.44
CA CYS A 887 13.10 2.54 35.48
C CYS A 887 13.75 1.29 34.88
N ALA A 888 13.18 0.09 35.07
CA ALA A 888 13.68 -1.12 34.43
C ALA A 888 13.56 -1.06 32.89
N ILE A 889 12.44 -0.53 32.39
CA ILE A 889 12.21 -0.34 30.96
C ILE A 889 13.19 0.70 30.40
N GLY A 890 13.29 1.87 31.02
CA GLY A 890 14.18 2.94 30.56
C GLY A 890 15.65 2.55 30.58
N LEU A 891 16.08 1.81 31.60
CA LEU A 891 17.43 1.27 31.67
C LEU A 891 17.71 0.28 30.52
N GLU A 892 16.78 -0.62 30.23
CA GLU A 892 16.95 -1.58 29.13
C GLU A 892 16.94 -0.88 27.76
N VAL A 893 16.18 0.21 27.59
CA VAL A 893 16.24 1.04 26.38
C VAL A 893 17.64 1.63 26.17
N LEU A 894 18.25 2.19 27.22
CA LEU A 894 19.62 2.72 27.14
C LEU A 894 20.63 1.62 26.78
N HIS A 895 20.53 0.44 27.40
CA HIS A 895 21.39 -0.69 27.08
C HIS A 895 21.22 -1.12 25.62
N VAL A 896 20.00 -1.23 25.11
CA VAL A 896 19.75 -1.62 23.71
C VAL A 896 20.33 -0.60 22.73
N ILE A 897 20.17 0.71 22.99
CA ILE A 897 20.77 1.75 22.14
C ILE A 897 22.29 1.56 22.04
N GLN A 898 22.94 1.25 23.16
CA GLN A 898 24.39 1.04 23.23
C GLN A 898 24.82 -0.28 22.59
N ASP A 899 24.22 -1.40 23.01
CA ASP A 899 24.59 -2.76 22.64
C ASP A 899 24.36 -3.04 21.15
N GLU A 900 23.33 -2.43 20.55
CA GLU A 900 22.98 -2.59 19.13
C GLU A 900 23.48 -1.43 18.27
N HIS A 901 24.30 -0.54 18.84
CA HIS A 901 24.92 0.60 18.14
C HIS A 901 23.90 1.48 17.38
N LEU A 902 22.72 1.69 17.97
CA LEU A 902 21.60 2.33 17.28
C LEU A 902 21.87 3.80 16.92
N GLN A 903 22.65 4.51 17.73
CA GLN A 903 23.11 5.86 17.40
C GLN A 903 23.97 5.87 16.13
N GLN A 904 24.91 4.94 16.01
CA GLN A 904 25.75 4.80 14.82
C GLN A 904 24.91 4.40 13.60
N ASN A 905 23.96 3.47 13.75
CA ASN A 905 23.02 3.13 12.69
C ASN A 905 22.23 4.36 12.21
N ALA A 906 21.77 5.21 13.13
CA ALA A 906 21.04 6.42 12.75
C ALA A 906 21.92 7.42 11.98
N GLN A 907 23.21 7.52 12.32
CA GLN A 907 24.16 8.34 11.57
C GLN A 907 24.35 7.79 10.14
N GLU A 908 24.67 6.50 10.01
CA GLU A 908 24.99 5.87 8.72
C GLU A 908 23.78 5.77 7.80
N THR A 909 22.66 5.25 8.32
CA THR A 909 21.41 5.09 7.57
C THR A 909 20.75 6.45 7.28
N GLY A 910 20.81 7.39 8.21
CA GLY A 910 20.33 8.76 7.99
C GLY A 910 21.08 9.50 6.89
N ALA A 911 22.41 9.38 6.86
CA ALA A 911 23.24 9.93 5.79
C ALA A 911 22.90 9.31 4.42
N TYR A 912 22.78 7.98 4.37
CA TYR A 912 22.37 7.25 3.17
C TYR A 912 21.01 7.71 2.64
N LEU A 913 20.02 7.82 3.52
CA LEU A 913 18.68 8.26 3.12
C LEU A 913 18.66 9.72 2.66
N THR A 914 19.44 10.60 3.29
CA THR A 914 19.59 12.01 2.88
C THR A 914 20.23 12.11 1.50
N GLU A 915 21.25 11.31 1.20
CA GLU A 915 21.86 11.25 -0.12
C GLU A 915 20.85 10.80 -1.19
N GLY A 916 20.08 9.74 -0.92
CA GLY A 916 19.02 9.29 -1.83
C GLY A 916 17.92 10.33 -2.04
N LEU A 917 17.47 11.02 -0.99
CA LEU A 917 16.49 12.10 -1.10
C LEU A 917 17.03 13.29 -1.91
N LYS A 918 18.31 13.64 -1.77
CA LYS A 918 18.96 14.67 -2.59
C LYS A 918 19.11 14.24 -4.06
N ALA A 919 19.36 12.96 -4.32
CA ALA A 919 19.39 12.42 -5.68
C ALA A 919 18.00 12.50 -6.33
N LEU A 920 16.93 12.22 -5.58
CA LEU A 920 15.54 12.41 -6.04
C LEU A 920 15.20 13.89 -6.23
N GLN A 921 15.66 14.78 -5.34
CA GLN A 921 15.51 16.23 -5.50
C GLN A 921 16.13 16.72 -6.82
N GLY A 922 17.28 16.20 -7.22
CA GLY A 922 17.91 16.54 -8.50
C GLY A 922 17.10 16.12 -9.73
N GLN A 923 16.20 15.14 -9.59
CA GLN A 923 15.36 14.61 -10.66
C GLN A 923 13.94 15.17 -10.64
N HIS A 924 13.45 15.55 -9.45
CA HIS A 924 12.08 16.00 -9.21
C HIS A 924 12.09 17.38 -8.52
N PRO A 925 11.98 18.49 -9.29
CA PRO A 925 12.03 19.86 -8.77
C PRO A 925 10.98 20.19 -7.71
N ILE A 926 9.92 19.38 -7.62
CA ILE A 926 8.91 19.48 -6.55
C ILE A 926 9.51 19.32 -5.16
N ILE A 927 10.64 18.63 -5.00
CA ILE A 927 11.37 18.57 -3.72
C ILE A 927 12.24 19.81 -3.58
N GLY A 928 11.77 20.80 -2.83
CA GLY A 928 12.46 22.08 -2.65
C GLY A 928 13.62 22.03 -1.66
N ASP A 929 13.50 21.25 -0.58
CA ASP A 929 14.53 21.14 0.46
C ASP A 929 14.57 19.75 1.09
N VAL A 930 15.77 19.31 1.51
CA VAL A 930 16.01 18.07 2.25
C VAL A 930 16.89 18.39 3.45
N ARG A 931 16.38 18.14 4.65
CA ARG A 931 16.98 18.61 5.91
C ARG A 931 16.80 17.63 7.06
N GLY A 932 17.51 17.90 8.15
CA GLY A 932 17.46 17.13 9.39
C GLY A 932 18.70 16.27 9.64
N PRO A 933 19.04 15.96 10.90
CA PRO A 933 20.15 15.09 11.25
C PRO A 933 19.72 13.63 11.46
N GLY A 934 20.63 12.68 11.19
CA GLY A 934 20.44 11.26 11.50
C GLY A 934 19.12 10.70 10.95
N LEU A 935 18.35 10.03 11.80
CA LEU A 935 17.01 9.52 11.46
C LEU A 935 15.90 10.49 11.91
N PHE A 936 16.12 11.79 11.77
CA PHE A 936 15.12 12.84 12.02
C PHE A 936 15.11 13.81 10.85
N LEU A 937 14.53 13.35 9.75
CA LEU A 937 14.61 14.03 8.45
C LEU A 937 13.27 14.64 8.07
N GLY A 938 13.34 15.70 7.27
CA GLY A 938 12.21 16.31 6.58
C GLY A 938 12.60 16.63 5.15
N PHE A 939 11.69 16.38 4.19
CA PHE A 939 11.82 16.92 2.84
C PHE A 939 10.56 17.69 2.47
N GLU A 940 10.75 18.85 1.88
CA GLU A 940 9.69 19.82 1.66
C GLU A 940 9.29 19.91 0.19
N LEU A 941 7.98 19.87 -0.06
CA LEU A 941 7.44 19.96 -1.40
C LEU A 941 6.99 21.38 -1.76
N VAL A 942 7.39 21.85 -2.94
CA VAL A 942 7.04 23.18 -3.49
C VAL A 942 6.63 23.06 -4.95
N LEU A 943 5.66 23.88 -5.39
CA LEU A 943 5.23 23.91 -6.79
C LEU A 943 6.25 24.59 -7.69
N ASP A 944 7.01 25.53 -7.13
CA ASP A 944 8.06 26.24 -7.83
C ASP A 944 9.26 26.47 -6.89
N PRO A 945 10.48 26.07 -7.29
CA PRO A 945 11.67 26.17 -6.45
C PRO A 945 12.18 27.59 -6.24
N ILE A 946 11.63 28.60 -6.94
CA ILE A 946 12.02 30.01 -6.78
C ILE A 946 11.09 30.73 -5.79
N SER A 947 9.78 30.70 -6.06
CA SER A 947 8.76 31.31 -5.21
C SER A 947 8.51 30.53 -3.92
N LEU A 948 8.90 29.25 -3.89
CA LEU A 948 8.69 28.32 -2.79
C LEU A 948 7.20 28.12 -2.47
N GLU A 949 6.32 28.27 -3.44
CA GLU A 949 4.88 28.04 -3.26
C GLU A 949 4.63 26.62 -2.69
N PRO A 950 3.95 26.45 -1.54
CA PRO A 950 3.80 25.13 -0.91
C PRO A 950 2.97 24.14 -1.74
N ALA A 951 3.49 22.93 -1.95
CA ALA A 951 2.76 21.85 -2.65
C ALA A 951 1.93 20.99 -1.68
N THR A 952 0.99 21.61 -0.95
CA THR A 952 0.21 20.96 0.12
C THR A 952 -0.65 19.79 -0.37
N ILE A 953 -1.26 19.92 -1.56
CA ILE A 953 -2.10 18.87 -2.15
C ILE A 953 -1.26 17.65 -2.51
N GLN A 954 -0.09 17.88 -3.11
CA GLN A 954 0.89 16.87 -3.50
C GLN A 954 1.48 16.16 -2.29
N ALA A 955 1.80 16.89 -1.22
CA ALA A 955 2.25 16.28 0.03
C ALA A 955 1.20 15.34 0.65
N SER A 956 -0.09 15.75 0.62
CA SER A 956 -1.20 14.89 1.05
C SER A 956 -1.36 13.67 0.15
N TYR A 957 -1.25 13.85 -1.18
CA TYR A 957 -1.29 12.76 -2.15
C TYR A 957 -0.17 11.76 -1.90
N LEU A 958 1.08 12.23 -1.86
CA LEU A 958 2.26 11.39 -1.62
C LEU A 958 2.16 10.62 -0.31
N ALA A 959 1.77 11.25 0.80
CA ALA A 959 1.64 10.54 2.08
C ALA A 959 0.60 9.41 2.03
N ASN A 960 -0.55 9.62 1.36
CA ASN A 960 -1.57 8.58 1.22
C ASN A 960 -1.16 7.50 0.21
N ARG A 961 -0.42 7.87 -0.83
CA ARG A 961 0.06 6.94 -1.85
C ARG A 961 1.18 6.05 -1.35
N MET A 962 2.13 6.61 -0.58
CA MET A 962 3.17 5.83 0.11
C MET A 962 2.54 4.81 1.08
N ARG A 963 1.48 5.21 1.80
CA ARG A 963 0.71 4.29 2.65
C ARG A 963 0.11 3.13 1.84
N GLU A 964 -0.44 3.41 0.66
CA GLU A 964 -0.94 2.36 -0.24
C GLU A 964 0.15 1.42 -0.72
N LEU A 965 1.40 1.89 -0.81
CA LEU A 965 2.59 1.11 -1.15
C LEU A 965 3.27 0.44 0.05
N GLY A 966 2.73 0.60 1.27
CA GLY A 966 3.23 -0.04 2.48
C GLY A 966 4.27 0.77 3.27
N VAL A 967 4.40 2.07 3.00
CA VAL A 967 5.29 2.99 3.74
C VAL A 967 4.46 4.06 4.45
N LEU A 968 4.53 4.13 5.77
CA LEU A 968 3.79 5.13 6.54
C LEU A 968 4.51 6.47 6.49
N MET A 969 3.84 7.53 6.06
CA MET A 969 4.38 8.89 6.05
C MET A 969 3.38 9.88 6.63
N SER A 970 3.89 11.01 7.10
CA SER A 970 3.07 12.10 7.64
C SER A 970 3.66 13.45 7.24
N THR A 971 2.79 14.44 7.16
CA THR A 971 3.16 15.83 6.92
C THR A 971 3.39 16.58 8.24
N ASP A 972 4.23 17.62 8.20
CA ASP A 972 4.46 18.65 9.22
C ASP A 972 4.67 20.02 8.52
N GLY A 973 5.02 21.04 9.30
CA GLY A 973 5.28 22.39 8.83
C GLY A 973 4.01 23.26 8.77
N PRO A 974 4.14 24.59 8.78
CA PRO A 974 3.00 25.52 8.77
C PRO A 974 2.04 25.32 7.58
N TYR A 975 2.54 24.83 6.45
CA TYR A 975 1.77 24.62 5.22
C TYR A 975 1.40 23.14 4.96
N ASN A 976 1.71 22.22 5.89
CA ASN A 976 1.50 20.78 5.73
C ASN A 976 2.12 20.19 4.44
N ASN A 977 3.25 20.73 3.99
CA ASN A 977 3.97 20.34 2.77
C ASN A 977 5.34 19.69 3.04
N VAL A 978 5.69 19.46 4.31
CA VAL A 978 6.94 18.79 4.69
C VAL A 978 6.66 17.35 5.07
N LEU A 979 7.23 16.39 4.35
CA LEU A 979 7.14 14.98 4.70
C LEU A 979 8.21 14.66 5.73
N LYS A 980 7.80 14.11 6.88
CA LYS A 980 8.71 13.76 7.98
C LYS A 980 9.06 12.29 8.00
N ILE A 981 10.33 12.03 8.29
CA ILE A 981 10.91 10.70 8.43
C ILE A 981 11.60 10.64 9.80
N LYS A 982 10.97 9.92 10.73
CA LYS A 982 11.47 9.66 12.08
C LYS A 982 11.16 8.22 12.54
N PRO A 983 11.70 7.20 11.82
CA PRO A 983 11.42 5.78 12.08
C PRO A 983 11.94 5.31 13.44
N PRO A 984 11.62 4.09 13.91
CA PRO A 984 12.43 3.40 14.91
C PRO A 984 13.93 3.41 14.56
N MET A 985 14.82 3.47 15.55
CA MET A 985 16.29 3.53 15.34
C MET A 985 16.88 2.22 14.79
N VAL A 986 16.10 1.14 14.80
CA VAL A 986 16.46 -0.15 14.16
C VAL A 986 16.23 -0.12 12.64
N PHE A 987 15.66 0.95 12.09
CA PHE A 987 15.50 1.17 10.65
C PHE A 987 16.88 1.24 9.97
N GLY A 988 17.11 0.38 8.97
CA GLY A 988 18.40 0.24 8.31
C GLY A 988 18.37 0.63 6.83
N LYS A 989 19.47 0.35 6.13
CA LYS A 989 19.65 0.69 4.71
C LYS A 989 18.65 -0.02 3.80
N LYS A 990 18.29 -1.28 4.10
CA LYS A 990 17.28 -2.03 3.33
C LYS A 990 15.91 -1.34 3.37
N GLU A 991 15.52 -0.85 4.55
CA GLU A 991 14.30 -0.08 4.71
C GLU A 991 14.41 1.28 4.00
N ALA A 992 15.56 1.95 4.07
CA ALA A 992 15.84 3.20 3.35
C ALA A 992 15.70 3.02 1.83
N ASP A 993 16.26 1.94 1.26
CA ASP A 993 16.15 1.60 -0.16
C ASP A 993 14.69 1.43 -0.57
N PHE A 994 13.90 0.72 0.23
CA PHE A 994 12.48 0.53 -0.04
C PHE A 994 11.71 1.86 -0.01
N VAL A 995 12.02 2.75 0.94
CA VAL A 995 11.44 4.10 0.98
C VAL A 995 11.78 4.90 -0.28
N LEU A 996 13.06 4.93 -0.67
CA LEU A 996 13.53 5.68 -1.84
C LEU A 996 12.91 5.14 -3.14
N GLN A 997 12.84 3.83 -3.30
CA GLN A 997 12.21 3.19 -4.45
C GLN A 997 10.72 3.53 -4.56
N MET A 998 9.99 3.50 -3.45
CA MET A 998 8.57 3.85 -3.46
C MET A 998 8.37 5.36 -3.67
N LEU A 999 9.25 6.22 -3.14
CA LEU A 999 9.22 7.65 -3.40
C LEU A 999 9.43 7.95 -4.89
N GLU A 1000 10.46 7.38 -5.52
CA GLU A 1000 10.73 7.54 -6.95
C GLU A 1000 9.50 7.17 -7.79
N ARG A 1001 8.87 6.04 -7.47
CA ARG A 1001 7.62 5.61 -8.12
C ARG A 1001 6.52 6.66 -8.00
N VAL A 1002 6.27 7.18 -6.80
CA VAL A 1002 5.18 8.15 -6.56
C VAL A 1002 5.51 9.51 -7.17
N LEU A 1003 6.77 9.94 -7.15
CA LEU A 1003 7.22 11.18 -7.77
C LEU A 1003 7.06 11.19 -9.30
N GLY A 1004 6.98 10.01 -9.93
CA GLY A 1004 6.65 9.84 -11.35
C GLY A 1004 5.15 9.74 -11.66
N GLU A 1005 4.26 9.79 -10.65
CA GLU A 1005 2.80 9.76 -10.85
C GLU A 1005 2.26 11.15 -11.21
N ASP A 1006 1.14 11.21 -11.94
CA ASP A 1006 0.56 12.45 -12.47
C ASP A 1006 0.17 13.44 -11.37
N GLY A 1007 -0.18 12.94 -10.18
CA GLY A 1007 -0.50 13.78 -9.02
C GLY A 1007 0.69 14.59 -8.50
N MET A 1008 1.90 14.33 -9.00
CA MET A 1008 3.13 15.03 -8.62
C MET A 1008 3.65 16.00 -9.70
N ASN A 1009 3.07 15.99 -10.90
CA ASN A 1009 3.56 16.74 -12.07
C ASN A 1009 2.70 17.96 -12.43
#